data_AF-A0A8J6XCA1-F1
#
_entry.id   AF-A0A8J6XCA1-F1
#
_cell.length_a   1.000
_cell.length_b   1.000
_cell.length_c   1.000
_cell.angle_alpha   90.00
_cell.angle_beta   90.00
_cell.angle_gamma   90.00
#
_symmetry.space_group_name_H-M   'P 1'
#
loop_
_entity.id
_entity.type
_entity.pdbx_description
1 polymer ?
#
loop_
_entity_poly.entity_id
_entity_poly.type
_entity_poly.pdbx_seq_one_letter_code
_entity_poly.pdbx_strand_id
1 'polypeptide(L)'
;MYNYQDIKIIGFDLGHGETALTWVRANNQDTPQSLLINNRKSQTTAIAHHPQRGTIIGEMAYQMPDAAIFEIAFKTRKFDDTVYKKNLKDFVNTIYKHLIETNQIQLEDNNYFFIGCPSGWWQEEIETYKQILSEDCLPNLRVVKESRAALMHAKESGIFTIEELQNSVLVIDIGSSTTDYTLVKGMSDTPIDFGYDLGASLIDKAILKKTLECYRQYREGHEEILRLGELLKDEEILQLEEIEQLEKIFAQSPLYKNRCELRCRKAKEEYFNYQDTYEDNLVNVGSEDIQRKFKFLPLVNGKIMNAIINQSLPELGNKSWRDAFDDQLQVTKQKLEQQGIQPSAILLTGSASKMGFVPEICQEVFPNLPCKRDGEPELSIARGLARWGRVYIRTGWFMEEISQFLDRELTGIVGNHIPEFLEKLAEALANGLVDEVIKPSVQSWRNRKIITLSNLESEIEQLAKAWLTGSDANEKMTGCLVEWLSKVQNEVREKTDSICSKYGLPLGTIGSKTIELSDRTGKVPTEISLSDFTGLSIFVGHLVALIVGVVLAGLFHILIFAGIIAPILGIVAYFVGESLVKDIDIPGWIRKFVPNEKIDELAYQQKPQLQQKIQETLTKDPTIAIKLGKAISEWLKETVQEQADKARLLIA
;
A
#
# COMPACT_ATOMS: atom_id res chain seq x y z
N MET A 1 2.60 -18.66 -11.14
CA MET A 1 1.79 -18.56 -9.91
C MET A 1 2.77 -18.56 -8.76
N TYR A 2 2.86 -17.45 -8.02
CA TYR A 2 3.65 -17.45 -6.78
C TYR A 2 3.02 -18.47 -5.83
N ASN A 3 3.81 -19.39 -5.26
CA ASN A 3 3.29 -20.30 -4.25
C ASN A 3 3.17 -19.53 -2.92
N TYR A 4 2.05 -18.84 -2.75
CA TYR A 4 1.79 -17.96 -1.61
C TYR A 4 1.81 -18.69 -0.25
N GLN A 5 1.82 -20.03 -0.26
CA GLN A 5 1.87 -20.84 0.95
C GLN A 5 3.24 -20.79 1.64
N ASP A 6 4.34 -20.51 0.93
CA ASP A 6 5.71 -20.66 1.43
C ASP A 6 6.38 -19.33 1.83
N ILE A 7 5.59 -18.25 1.96
CA ILE A 7 6.12 -16.91 2.25
C ILE A 7 5.92 -16.56 3.72
N LYS A 8 7.03 -16.44 4.43
CA LYS A 8 7.10 -16.00 5.82
C LYS A 8 7.52 -14.55 5.90
N ILE A 9 6.72 -13.76 6.60
CA ILE A 9 6.96 -12.34 6.82
C ILE A 9 7.36 -12.19 8.28
N ILE A 10 8.61 -11.79 8.50
CA ILE A 10 9.24 -11.74 9.80
C ILE A 10 9.38 -10.28 10.21
N GLY A 11 8.62 -9.88 11.23
CA GLY A 11 8.80 -8.59 11.89
C GLY A 11 9.92 -8.70 12.91
N PHE A 12 10.97 -7.91 12.71
CA PHE A 12 12.17 -7.91 13.54
C PHE A 12 12.27 -6.56 14.25
N ASP A 13 11.86 -6.53 15.52
CA ASP A 13 12.13 -5.39 16.38
C ASP A 13 13.53 -5.55 17.00
N LEU A 14 14.50 -4.85 16.44
CA LEU A 14 15.85 -4.77 16.99
C LEU A 14 15.95 -3.49 17.81
N GLY A 15 15.47 -3.45 19.05
CA GLY A 15 15.53 -2.25 19.89
C GLY A 15 16.90 -2.04 20.54
N HIS A 16 17.12 -0.83 21.08
CA HIS A 16 18.33 -0.52 21.86
C HIS A 16 18.42 -1.38 23.13
N GLY A 17 17.33 -1.51 23.89
CA GLY A 17 17.34 -2.28 25.14
C GLY A 17 16.98 -3.76 24.97
N GLU A 18 16.06 -4.04 24.05
CA GLU A 18 15.42 -5.33 23.86
C GLU A 18 15.23 -5.65 22.38
N THR A 19 15.10 -6.93 22.06
CA THR A 19 14.92 -7.46 20.71
C THR A 19 13.83 -8.51 20.73
N ALA A 20 12.90 -8.41 19.79
CA ALA A 20 11.83 -9.38 19.59
C ALA A 20 11.60 -9.66 18.11
N LEU A 21 11.20 -10.89 17.79
CA LEU A 21 10.83 -11.26 16.43
C LEU A 21 9.47 -11.96 16.44
N THR A 22 8.66 -11.62 15.46
CA THR A 22 7.41 -12.34 15.18
C THR A 22 7.28 -12.63 13.70
N TRP A 23 6.40 -13.54 13.34
CA TRP A 23 6.15 -13.86 11.95
C TRP A 23 4.68 -14.14 11.65
N VAL A 24 4.31 -13.93 10.39
CA VAL A 24 3.01 -14.29 9.80
C VAL A 24 3.23 -14.89 8.42
N ARG A 25 2.25 -15.65 7.92
CA ARG A 25 2.19 -16.00 6.49
C ARG A 25 1.48 -14.90 5.70
N ALA A 26 1.90 -14.71 4.46
CA ALA A 26 1.30 -13.72 3.58
C ALA A 26 -0.20 -14.01 3.31
N ASN A 27 -0.60 -15.28 3.25
CA ASN A 27 -1.96 -15.72 2.91
C ASN A 27 -2.89 -15.88 4.13
N ASN A 28 -2.41 -15.64 5.35
CA ASN A 28 -3.13 -15.93 6.57
C ASN A 28 -3.36 -14.66 7.41
N GLN A 29 -4.60 -14.49 7.89
CA GLN A 29 -5.00 -13.39 8.78
C GLN A 29 -4.69 -13.67 10.25
N ASP A 30 -4.05 -14.79 10.57
CA ASP A 30 -3.62 -15.12 11.92
C ASP A 30 -2.80 -13.99 12.56
N THR A 31 -2.88 -13.96 13.90
CA THR A 31 -2.05 -13.09 14.73
C THR A 31 -0.58 -13.47 14.59
N PRO A 32 0.35 -12.49 14.54
CA PRO A 32 1.78 -12.78 14.49
C PRO A 32 2.24 -13.68 15.62
N GLN A 33 2.96 -14.74 15.26
CA GLN A 33 3.52 -15.71 16.19
C GLN A 33 4.94 -15.31 16.56
N SER A 34 5.31 -15.44 17.84
CA SER A 34 6.67 -15.12 18.29
C SER A 34 7.68 -16.15 17.77
N LEU A 35 8.81 -15.66 17.28
CA LEU A 35 10.02 -16.45 17.09
C LEU A 35 10.82 -16.39 18.39
N LEU A 36 11.23 -17.54 18.89
CA LEU A 36 11.92 -17.66 20.17
C LEU A 36 13.42 -17.56 19.95
N ILE A 37 14.08 -16.67 20.69
CA ILE A 37 15.53 -16.68 20.83
C ILE A 37 15.83 -17.20 22.22
N ASN A 38 16.67 -18.23 22.37
CA ASN A 38 17.00 -18.85 23.66
C ASN A 38 15.74 -19.13 24.53
N ASN A 39 14.68 -19.68 23.90
CA ASN A 39 13.40 -20.00 24.52
C ASN A 39 12.61 -18.82 25.12
N ARG A 40 12.85 -17.57 24.68
CA ARG A 40 12.06 -16.39 25.07
C ARG A 40 11.55 -15.62 23.87
N LYS A 41 10.40 -14.95 24.04
CA LYS A 41 9.75 -14.11 23.03
C LYS A 41 10.43 -12.74 22.84
N SER A 42 11.00 -12.20 23.91
CA SER A 42 11.84 -10.99 23.94
C SER A 42 13.17 -11.33 24.60
N GLN A 43 14.25 -10.73 24.12
CA GLN A 43 15.60 -10.86 24.64
C GLN A 43 16.20 -9.48 24.86
N THR A 44 17.01 -9.33 25.91
CA THR A 44 17.87 -8.14 26.04
C THR A 44 18.76 -8.01 24.82
N THR A 45 18.89 -6.80 24.26
CA THR A 45 19.86 -6.51 23.20
C THR A 45 21.26 -6.47 23.79
N ALA A 46 21.83 -7.65 23.97
CA ALA A 46 23.14 -7.90 24.56
C ALA A 46 23.93 -8.91 23.73
N ILE A 47 25.22 -8.65 23.55
CA ILE A 47 26.15 -9.51 22.81
C ILE A 47 27.39 -9.77 23.65
N ALA A 48 27.82 -11.03 23.68
CA ALA A 48 29.08 -11.45 24.28
C ALA A 48 29.93 -12.18 23.24
N HIS A 49 31.23 -11.90 23.23
CA HIS A 49 32.20 -12.69 22.46
C HIS A 49 33.01 -13.56 23.41
N HIS A 50 32.80 -14.87 23.33
CA HIS A 50 33.52 -15.85 24.13
C HIS A 50 34.63 -16.51 23.29
N PRO A 51 35.89 -16.59 23.79
CA PRO A 51 37.03 -17.10 23.02
C PRO A 51 36.83 -18.51 22.42
N GLN A 52 36.07 -19.36 23.10
CA GLN A 52 35.85 -20.76 22.68
C GLN A 52 34.45 -21.04 22.12
N ARG A 53 33.46 -20.18 22.43
CA ARG A 53 32.03 -20.43 22.13
C ARG A 53 31.49 -19.50 21.05
N GLY A 54 32.31 -18.57 20.58
CA GLY A 54 31.92 -17.59 19.57
C GLY A 54 30.99 -16.52 20.14
N THR A 55 30.09 -16.03 19.29
CA THR A 55 29.14 -14.98 19.62
C THR A 55 27.92 -15.55 20.34
N ILE A 56 27.56 -14.95 21.47
CA ILE A 56 26.42 -15.32 22.30
C ILE A 56 25.58 -14.07 22.48
N ILE A 57 24.26 -14.22 22.44
CA ILE A 57 23.30 -13.10 22.44
C ILE A 57 22.24 -13.25 23.54
N GLY A 58 21.57 -12.14 23.84
CA GLY A 58 20.45 -12.13 24.78
C GLY A 58 20.87 -12.33 26.23
N GLU A 59 19.97 -12.85 27.05
CA GLU A 59 20.25 -13.13 28.47
C GLU A 59 21.36 -14.16 28.68
N MET A 60 21.55 -15.07 27.72
CA MET A 60 22.67 -16.00 27.78
C MET A 60 24.02 -15.29 27.68
N ALA A 61 24.13 -14.19 26.93
CA ALA A 61 25.37 -13.41 26.81
C ALA A 61 25.81 -12.87 28.17
N TYR A 62 24.85 -12.42 28.97
CA TYR A 62 25.07 -11.91 30.32
C TYR A 62 25.53 -13.00 31.29
N GLN A 63 25.02 -14.22 31.15
CA GLN A 63 25.35 -15.36 32.00
C GLN A 63 26.72 -16.00 31.70
N MET A 64 27.42 -15.59 30.64
CA MET A 64 28.69 -16.22 30.27
C MET A 64 29.85 -15.74 31.16
N PRO A 65 30.40 -16.57 32.06
CA PRO A 65 31.67 -16.25 32.68
C PRO A 65 32.76 -16.21 31.59
N ASP A 66 33.80 -15.41 31.80
CA ASP A 66 34.99 -15.35 30.93
C ASP A 66 34.75 -14.84 29.49
N ALA A 67 33.63 -14.14 29.24
CA ALA A 67 33.44 -13.39 28.00
C ALA A 67 34.54 -12.32 27.84
N ALA A 68 35.18 -12.26 26.67
CA ALA A 68 36.21 -11.27 26.39
C ALA A 68 35.61 -9.88 26.16
N ILE A 69 34.40 -9.84 25.61
CA ILE A 69 33.62 -8.63 25.33
C ILE A 69 32.18 -8.91 25.76
N PHE A 70 31.55 -7.93 26.38
CA PHE A 70 30.12 -7.94 26.69
C PHE A 70 29.59 -6.52 26.49
N GLU A 71 28.75 -6.36 25.48
CA GLU A 71 28.13 -5.09 25.13
C GLU A 71 26.62 -5.22 25.28
N ILE A 72 26.02 -4.20 25.89
CA ILE A 72 24.57 -4.03 25.94
C ILE A 72 24.23 -2.77 25.19
N ALA A 73 23.01 -2.67 24.68
CA ALA A 73 22.51 -1.40 24.18
C ALA A 73 23.40 -0.76 23.09
N PHE A 74 23.99 -1.60 22.24
CA PHE A 74 24.91 -1.17 21.20
C PHE A 74 24.20 -0.61 19.95
N LYS A 75 22.87 -0.83 19.75
CA LYS A 75 22.11 -0.18 18.66
C LYS A 75 22.14 1.33 18.88
N THR A 76 22.88 2.04 18.03
CA THR A 76 23.04 3.49 18.08
C THR A 76 23.00 4.07 16.68
N ARG A 77 23.03 5.40 16.57
CA ARG A 77 23.05 6.12 15.28
C ARG A 77 24.48 6.32 14.73
N LYS A 78 25.48 5.61 15.26
CA LYS A 78 26.91 5.83 14.94
C LYS A 78 27.37 4.98 13.75
N PHE A 79 26.81 5.22 12.57
CA PHE A 79 27.11 4.43 11.37
C PHE A 79 28.54 4.56 10.82
N ASP A 80 29.41 5.37 11.40
CA ASP A 80 30.84 5.40 11.03
C ASP A 80 31.70 4.52 11.94
N ASP A 81 31.15 4.04 13.05
CA ASP A 81 31.87 3.22 14.02
C ASP A 81 31.93 1.74 13.57
N THR A 82 33.15 1.27 13.32
CA THR A 82 33.43 -0.12 12.89
C THR A 82 33.04 -1.14 13.96
N VAL A 83 33.22 -0.82 15.25
CA VAL A 83 32.85 -1.72 16.37
C VAL A 83 31.34 -1.84 16.44
N TYR A 84 30.63 -0.72 16.29
CA TYR A 84 29.17 -0.71 16.21
C TYR A 84 28.66 -1.59 15.07
N LYS A 85 29.15 -1.37 13.84
CA LYS A 85 28.77 -2.17 12.66
C LYS A 85 29.01 -3.65 12.88
N LYS A 86 30.16 -4.00 13.45
CA LYS A 86 30.53 -5.39 13.72
C LYS A 86 29.57 -6.02 14.72
N ASN A 87 29.33 -5.38 15.87
CA ASN A 87 28.42 -5.91 16.90
C ASN A 87 27.00 -6.07 16.36
N LEU A 88 26.53 -5.11 15.56
CA LEU A 88 25.23 -5.16 14.91
C LEU A 88 25.13 -6.35 13.94
N LYS A 89 26.10 -6.53 13.04
CA LYS A 89 26.16 -7.66 12.10
C LYS A 89 26.24 -9.00 12.85
N ASP A 90 27.15 -9.11 13.83
CA ASP A 90 27.35 -10.34 14.60
C ASP A 90 26.10 -10.75 15.38
N PHE A 91 25.39 -9.78 15.98
CA PHE A 91 24.14 -10.02 16.70
C PHE A 91 23.05 -10.54 15.77
N VAL A 92 22.79 -9.83 14.66
CA VAL A 92 21.75 -10.19 13.69
C VAL A 92 22.05 -11.53 13.02
N ASN A 93 23.31 -11.79 12.65
CA ASN A 93 23.74 -13.08 12.09
C ASN A 93 23.55 -14.23 13.08
N THR A 94 23.83 -14.00 14.36
CA THR A 94 23.63 -15.02 15.38
C THR A 94 22.15 -15.34 15.56
N ILE A 95 21.27 -14.34 15.53
CA ILE A 95 19.80 -14.54 15.52
C ILE A 95 19.38 -15.34 14.28
N TYR A 96 19.79 -14.92 13.09
CA TYR A 96 19.38 -15.56 11.85
C TYR A 96 19.79 -17.05 11.82
N LYS A 97 21.04 -17.36 12.20
CA LYS A 97 21.53 -18.73 12.34
C LYS A 97 20.73 -19.52 13.38
N HIS A 98 20.47 -18.93 14.55
CA HIS A 98 19.68 -19.56 15.60
C HIS A 98 18.27 -19.95 15.12
N LEU A 99 17.60 -19.09 14.36
CA LEU A 99 16.27 -19.38 13.82
C LEU A 99 16.28 -20.54 12.81
N ILE A 100 17.35 -20.70 12.04
CA ILE A 100 17.54 -21.84 11.12
C ILE A 100 17.85 -23.12 11.91
N GLU A 101 18.81 -23.07 12.84
CA GLU A 101 19.24 -24.22 13.66
C GLU A 101 18.10 -24.79 14.51
N THR A 102 17.17 -23.93 14.94
CA THR A 102 15.97 -24.30 15.70
C THR A 102 14.75 -24.61 14.83
N ASN A 103 14.90 -24.66 13.49
CA ASN A 103 13.86 -24.92 12.49
C ASN A 103 12.63 -23.99 12.59
N GLN A 104 12.80 -22.77 13.10
CA GLN A 104 11.73 -21.78 13.14
C GLN A 104 11.56 -21.10 11.77
N ILE A 105 12.65 -20.96 11.02
CA ILE A 105 12.66 -20.57 9.60
C ILE A 105 13.47 -21.58 8.79
N GLN A 106 13.10 -21.76 7.51
CA GLN A 106 13.79 -22.65 6.58
C GLN A 106 14.49 -21.84 5.49
N LEU A 107 15.62 -22.32 4.96
CA LEU A 107 16.39 -21.59 3.95
C LEU A 107 15.72 -21.61 2.57
N GLU A 108 14.96 -22.67 2.31
CA GLU A 108 14.13 -22.85 1.12
C GLU A 108 12.86 -21.99 1.13
N ASP A 109 12.41 -21.52 2.30
CA ASP A 109 11.28 -20.60 2.42
C ASP A 109 11.64 -19.21 1.88
N ASN A 110 10.66 -18.53 1.29
CA ASN A 110 10.78 -17.12 0.95
C ASN A 110 10.56 -16.26 2.20
N ASN A 111 11.64 -16.06 2.97
CA ASN A 111 11.63 -15.24 4.17
C ASN A 111 11.83 -13.76 3.83
N TYR A 112 10.87 -12.91 4.23
CA TYR A 112 10.96 -11.45 4.12
C TYR A 112 11.12 -10.85 5.51
N PHE A 113 12.22 -10.10 5.73
CA PHE A 113 12.49 -9.45 7.00
C PHE A 113 12.07 -7.97 6.95
N PHE A 114 11.23 -7.56 7.90
CA PHE A 114 10.83 -6.18 8.13
C PHE A 114 11.42 -5.74 9.46
N ILE A 115 12.49 -4.95 9.44
CA ILE A 115 13.21 -4.52 10.64
C ILE A 115 12.82 -3.10 11.07
N GLY A 116 12.65 -2.90 12.38
CA GLY A 116 12.32 -1.62 12.99
C GLY A 116 13.48 -0.61 13.04
N CYS A 117 13.20 0.66 12.75
CA CYS A 117 14.07 1.78 13.08
C CYS A 117 13.33 2.90 13.84
N PRO A 118 14.04 3.69 14.68
CA PRO A 118 13.46 4.85 15.34
C PRO A 118 12.88 5.86 14.35
N SER A 119 11.80 6.53 14.75
CA SER A 119 11.07 7.45 13.88
C SER A 119 11.89 8.68 13.46
N GLY A 120 12.80 9.15 14.32
CA GLY A 120 13.69 10.29 14.05
C GLY A 120 14.85 10.05 13.08
N TRP A 121 14.98 8.85 12.48
CA TRP A 121 16.02 8.56 11.49
C TRP A 121 15.67 9.12 10.10
N TRP A 122 16.67 9.72 9.43
CA TRP A 122 16.56 10.25 8.08
C TRP A 122 16.68 9.13 7.03
N GLN A 123 16.22 9.39 5.81
CA GLN A 123 16.22 8.37 4.75
C GLN A 123 17.63 7.82 4.44
N GLU A 124 18.67 8.68 4.45
CA GLU A 124 20.05 8.27 4.21
C GLU A 124 20.57 7.28 5.27
N GLU A 125 20.16 7.47 6.52
CA GLU A 125 20.54 6.60 7.64
C GLU A 125 19.77 5.28 7.60
N ILE A 126 18.50 5.31 7.20
CA ILE A 126 17.68 4.13 6.96
C ILE A 126 18.31 3.28 5.86
N GLU A 127 18.75 3.88 4.75
CA GLU A 127 19.43 3.15 3.68
C GLU A 127 20.80 2.61 4.13
N THR A 128 21.56 3.38 4.91
CA THR A 128 22.85 2.91 5.46
C THR A 128 22.65 1.72 6.40
N TYR A 129 21.66 1.79 7.29
CA TYR A 129 21.29 0.71 8.19
C TYR A 129 20.84 -0.54 7.43
N LYS A 130 20.02 -0.35 6.38
CA LYS A 130 19.59 -1.43 5.48
C LYS A 130 20.79 -2.10 4.81
N GLN A 131 21.73 -1.33 4.25
CA GLN A 131 22.93 -1.85 3.60
C GLN A 131 23.78 -2.70 4.55
N ILE A 132 24.02 -2.21 5.77
CA ILE A 132 24.77 -2.94 6.80
C ILE A 132 24.15 -4.33 7.07
N LEU A 133 22.83 -4.43 7.03
CA LEU A 133 22.11 -5.66 7.36
C LEU A 133 21.77 -6.54 6.14
N SER A 134 21.75 -5.98 4.92
CA SER A 134 21.39 -6.73 3.72
C SER A 134 22.58 -7.46 3.08
N GLU A 135 23.80 -6.91 3.16
CA GLU A 135 24.94 -7.44 2.40
C GLU A 135 25.37 -8.85 2.84
N ASP A 136 25.16 -9.22 4.11
CA ASP A 136 25.60 -10.52 4.65
C ASP A 136 24.72 -11.10 5.76
N CYS A 137 23.59 -10.46 6.13
CA CYS A 137 22.82 -10.87 7.31
C CYS A 137 21.42 -11.39 7.00
N LEU A 138 20.54 -10.57 6.42
CA LEU A 138 19.14 -10.91 6.26
C LEU A 138 18.71 -10.86 4.78
N PRO A 139 18.12 -11.94 4.23
CA PRO A 139 17.55 -11.91 2.88
C PRO A 139 16.29 -11.04 2.83
N ASN A 140 15.98 -10.48 1.66
CA ASN A 140 14.74 -9.73 1.39
C ASN A 140 14.40 -8.65 2.45
N LEU A 141 15.42 -7.96 2.96
CA LEU A 141 15.28 -7.01 4.05
C LEU A 141 14.61 -5.70 3.63
N ARG A 142 13.67 -5.24 4.47
CA ARG A 142 13.10 -3.88 4.43
C ARG A 142 13.16 -3.26 5.82
N VAL A 143 13.46 -1.97 5.86
CA VAL A 143 13.47 -1.18 7.11
C VAL A 143 12.18 -0.37 7.18
N VAL A 144 11.54 -0.37 8.35
CA VAL A 144 10.27 0.31 8.60
C VAL A 144 10.37 1.06 9.93
N LYS A 145 9.82 2.28 9.99
CA LYS A 145 9.75 3.06 11.24
C LYS A 145 8.92 2.33 12.29
N GLU A 146 9.43 2.26 13.51
CA GLU A 146 8.83 1.57 14.66
C GLU A 146 7.41 2.11 14.97
N SER A 147 7.20 3.42 14.89
CA SER A 147 5.89 4.06 15.07
C SER A 147 4.81 3.58 14.10
N ARG A 148 5.17 3.28 12.84
CA ARG A 148 4.21 2.72 11.85
C ARG A 148 3.81 1.30 12.23
N ALA A 149 4.77 0.51 12.70
CA ALA A 149 4.51 -0.83 13.18
C ALA A 149 3.63 -0.82 14.44
N ALA A 150 3.94 0.05 15.41
CA ALA A 150 3.13 0.26 16.62
C ALA A 150 1.65 0.51 16.29
N LEU A 151 1.38 1.46 15.37
CA LEU A 151 0.01 1.76 14.99
C LEU A 151 -0.67 0.59 14.27
N MET A 152 0.05 -0.08 13.36
CA MET A 152 -0.48 -1.25 12.65
C MET A 152 -0.90 -2.34 13.64
N HIS A 153 -0.08 -2.57 14.68
CA HIS A 153 -0.43 -3.50 15.73
C HIS A 153 -1.65 -3.04 16.54
N ALA A 154 -1.69 -1.77 16.95
CA ALA A 154 -2.79 -1.23 17.76
C ALA A 154 -4.14 -1.26 17.02
N LYS A 155 -4.12 -1.02 15.70
CA LYS A 155 -5.29 -1.12 14.83
C LYS A 155 -5.83 -2.55 14.78
N GLU A 156 -4.99 -3.53 14.50
CA GLU A 156 -5.45 -4.92 14.34
C GLU A 156 -5.67 -5.67 15.67
N SER A 157 -5.16 -5.15 16.79
CA SER A 157 -5.41 -5.70 18.13
C SER A 157 -6.71 -5.19 18.77
N GLY A 158 -7.36 -4.20 18.17
CA GLY A 158 -8.60 -3.61 18.69
C GLY A 158 -8.39 -2.68 19.89
N ILE A 159 -7.16 -2.18 20.12
CA ILE A 159 -6.87 -1.19 21.17
C ILE A 159 -7.67 0.10 20.93
N PHE A 160 -7.86 0.47 19.67
CA PHE A 160 -8.64 1.64 19.26
C PHE A 160 -10.01 1.27 18.71
N THR A 161 -10.98 2.13 18.98
CA THR A 161 -12.28 2.16 18.34
C THR A 161 -12.16 2.67 16.90
N ILE A 162 -13.16 2.38 16.07
CA ILE A 162 -13.21 2.85 14.68
C ILE A 162 -13.17 4.39 14.62
N GLU A 163 -13.83 5.09 15.54
CA GLU A 163 -13.89 6.55 15.61
C GLU A 163 -12.53 7.18 15.97
N GLU A 164 -11.77 6.55 16.87
CA GLU A 164 -10.42 7.00 17.21
C GLU A 164 -9.46 6.85 16.02
N LEU A 165 -9.56 5.76 15.26
CA LEU A 165 -8.73 5.46 14.08
C LEU A 165 -9.05 6.31 12.85
N GLN A 166 -10.25 6.88 12.76
CA GLN A 166 -10.62 7.83 11.69
C GLN A 166 -9.93 9.20 11.86
N ASN A 167 -9.50 9.50 13.09
CA ASN A 167 -8.80 10.72 13.45
C ASN A 167 -7.28 10.46 13.59
N SER A 168 -6.53 11.45 14.08
CA SER A 168 -5.09 11.30 14.33
C SER A 168 -4.78 10.72 15.71
N VAL A 169 -3.92 9.72 15.79
CA VAL A 169 -3.43 9.13 17.06
C VAL A 169 -2.00 9.62 17.32
N LEU A 170 -1.72 10.05 18.55
CA LEU A 170 -0.36 10.39 18.98
C LEU A 170 0.31 9.14 19.55
N VAL A 171 1.30 8.61 18.85
CA VAL A 171 2.12 7.49 19.32
C VAL A 171 3.33 8.05 20.07
N ILE A 172 3.54 7.60 21.31
CA ILE A 172 4.68 7.96 22.15
C ILE A 172 5.44 6.67 22.42
N ASP A 173 6.56 6.50 21.73
CA ASP A 173 7.41 5.32 21.87
C ASP A 173 8.56 5.62 22.83
N ILE A 174 8.50 5.01 24.02
CA ILE A 174 9.47 5.25 25.09
C ILE A 174 10.45 4.09 25.12
N GLY A 175 11.54 4.27 24.40
CA GLY A 175 12.61 3.31 24.27
C GLY A 175 13.67 3.41 25.37
N SER A 176 14.63 2.50 25.29
CA SER A 176 15.78 2.52 26.20
C SER A 176 16.76 3.67 25.89
N SER A 177 16.86 4.13 24.65
CA SER A 177 17.76 5.23 24.24
C SER A 177 17.05 6.55 23.96
N THR A 178 15.83 6.48 23.41
CA THR A 178 15.10 7.63 22.87
C THR A 178 13.64 7.58 23.29
N THR A 179 13.00 8.74 23.26
CA THR A 179 11.54 8.85 23.26
C THR A 179 11.14 9.51 21.95
N ASP A 180 10.30 8.84 21.17
CA ASP A 180 9.85 9.28 19.87
C ASP A 180 8.34 9.60 19.90
N TYR A 181 7.98 10.81 19.47
CA TYR A 181 6.59 11.25 19.33
C TYR A 181 6.22 11.26 17.86
N THR A 182 5.19 10.50 17.49
CA THR A 182 4.74 10.35 16.11
C THR A 182 3.23 10.56 16.04
N LEU A 183 2.82 11.60 15.32
CA LEU A 183 1.41 11.77 14.97
C LEU A 183 1.08 10.97 13.72
N VAL A 184 0.07 10.11 13.79
CA VAL A 184 -0.39 9.34 12.63
C VAL A 184 -1.86 9.60 12.34
N LYS A 185 -2.20 9.93 11.09
CA LYS A 185 -3.57 10.21 10.63
C LYS A 185 -3.95 9.21 9.53
N GLY A 186 -4.81 8.25 9.84
CA GLY A 186 -5.05 7.10 8.94
C GLY A 186 -3.76 6.32 8.64
N MET A 187 -3.66 5.62 7.50
CA MET A 187 -2.42 4.98 7.04
C MET A 187 -1.45 5.97 6.35
N SER A 188 -1.55 7.29 6.59
CA SER A 188 -0.78 8.26 5.82
C SER A 188 0.73 8.16 6.10
N ASP A 189 1.52 8.30 5.04
CA ASP A 189 2.95 8.04 5.02
C ASP A 189 3.83 9.16 5.64
N THR A 190 3.25 10.26 6.11
CA THR A 190 4.01 11.40 6.66
C THR A 190 3.67 11.63 8.13
N PRO A 191 4.18 10.78 9.03
CA PRO A 191 4.12 11.06 10.44
C PRO A 191 4.94 12.32 10.76
N ILE A 192 4.45 13.08 11.73
CA ILE A 192 5.21 14.21 12.29
C ILE A 192 6.01 13.65 13.45
N ASP A 193 7.32 13.50 13.22
CA ASP A 193 8.23 12.81 14.11
C ASP A 193 9.06 13.81 14.92
N PHE A 194 9.07 13.62 16.24
CA PHE A 194 9.98 14.30 17.15
C PHE A 194 10.74 13.23 17.96
N GLY A 195 11.97 12.94 17.54
CA GLY A 195 12.86 12.05 18.30
C GLY A 195 13.71 12.86 19.27
N TYR A 196 13.75 12.43 20.53
CA TYR A 196 14.60 13.04 21.55
C TYR A 196 15.46 11.97 22.23
N ASP A 197 16.69 12.33 22.60
CA ASP A 197 17.63 11.49 23.36
C ASP A 197 17.22 11.36 24.85
N LEU A 198 15.95 11.07 25.10
CA LEU A 198 15.35 10.82 26.40
C LEU A 198 15.00 9.33 26.51
N GLY A 199 15.99 8.52 26.89
CA GLY A 199 15.84 7.08 27.03
C GLY A 199 15.71 6.62 28.47
N ALA A 200 15.05 5.48 28.69
CA ALA A 200 14.96 4.86 30.02
C ALA A 200 16.30 4.30 30.54
N SER A 201 17.34 4.18 29.69
CA SER A 201 18.70 3.79 30.11
C SER A 201 19.39 4.85 30.96
N LEU A 202 18.95 6.11 30.89
CA LEU A 202 19.43 7.16 31.79
C LEU A 202 19.06 6.85 33.24
N ILE A 203 17.90 6.23 33.47
CA ILE A 203 17.47 5.76 34.79
C ILE A 203 18.35 4.58 35.23
N ASP A 204 18.68 3.64 34.33
CA ASP A 204 19.58 2.52 34.64
C ASP A 204 20.96 3.03 35.14
N LYS A 205 21.52 4.00 34.42
CA LYS A 205 22.79 4.67 34.77
C LYS A 205 22.70 5.47 36.06
N ALA A 206 21.57 6.13 36.29
CA ALA A 206 21.30 6.87 37.50
C ALA A 206 21.21 5.95 38.73
N ILE A 207 20.60 4.77 38.60
CA ILE A 207 20.59 3.73 39.65
C ILE A 207 22.01 3.28 39.97
N LEU A 208 22.83 3.00 38.96
CA LEU A 208 24.24 2.64 39.16
C LEU A 208 24.98 3.73 39.95
N LYS A 209 24.87 4.98 39.51
CA LYS A 209 25.53 6.13 40.16
C LYS A 209 25.03 6.30 41.59
N LYS A 210 23.70 6.27 41.81
CA LYS A 210 23.09 6.47 43.12
C LYS A 210 23.46 5.36 44.09
N THR A 211 23.54 4.12 43.61
CA THR A 211 24.00 2.98 44.39
C THR A 211 25.42 3.19 44.93
N LEU A 212 26.35 3.61 44.07
CA LEU A 212 27.74 3.90 44.49
C LEU A 212 27.81 5.10 45.45
N GLU A 213 27.00 6.14 45.20
CA GLU A 213 26.90 7.31 46.08
C GLU A 213 26.39 6.92 47.47
N CYS A 214 25.35 6.09 47.53
CA CYS A 214 24.80 5.56 48.78
C CYS A 214 25.85 4.77 49.58
N TYR A 215 26.64 3.92 48.93
CA TYR A 215 27.74 3.22 49.60
C TYR A 215 28.80 4.19 50.14
N ARG A 216 29.15 5.25 49.40
CA ARG A 216 30.08 6.28 49.90
C ARG A 216 29.53 7.00 51.11
N GLN A 217 28.30 7.51 51.00
CA GLN A 217 27.67 8.30 52.03
C GLN A 217 27.49 7.50 53.33
N TYR A 218 27.19 6.20 53.24
CA TYR A 218 27.18 5.32 54.40
C TYR A 218 28.55 5.25 55.10
N ARG A 219 29.63 5.10 54.34
CA ARG A 219 30.99 4.98 54.88
C ARG A 219 31.56 6.31 55.38
N GLU A 220 31.10 7.43 54.83
CA GLU A 220 31.44 8.77 55.31
C GLU A 220 30.61 9.19 56.54
N GLY A 221 29.61 8.39 56.95
CA GLY A 221 28.83 8.62 58.16
C GLY A 221 27.75 9.68 58.02
N HIS A 222 27.21 9.90 56.81
CA HIS A 222 26.12 10.86 56.61
C HIS A 222 24.83 10.36 57.30
N GLU A 223 24.26 11.18 58.19
CA GLU A 223 23.20 10.78 59.14
C GLU A 223 21.91 10.26 58.47
N GLU A 224 21.54 10.78 57.30
CA GLU A 224 20.35 10.35 56.57
C GLU A 224 20.47 8.91 56.00
N ILE A 225 21.69 8.39 55.93
CA ILE A 225 22.05 7.17 55.18
C ILE A 225 22.50 6.02 56.11
N LEU A 226 22.57 6.27 57.43
CA LEU A 226 22.81 5.27 58.48
C LEU A 226 21.84 4.06 58.43
N ARG A 227 20.71 4.17 57.72
CA ARG A 227 19.75 3.07 57.50
C ARG A 227 20.19 2.03 56.46
N LEU A 228 21.26 2.24 55.69
CA LEU A 228 21.76 1.21 54.79
C LEU A 228 22.17 -0.07 55.53
N GLY A 229 22.71 0.05 56.75
CA GLY A 229 23.00 -1.08 57.62
C GLY A 229 21.76 -1.79 58.19
N GLU A 230 20.57 -1.19 58.08
CA GLU A 230 19.28 -1.84 58.37
C GLU A 230 18.78 -2.66 57.17
N LEU A 231 19.24 -2.32 55.97
CA LEU A 231 18.78 -2.91 54.70
C LEU A 231 19.75 -3.95 54.14
N LEU A 232 21.04 -3.77 54.38
CA LEU A 232 22.13 -4.63 53.93
C LEU A 232 23.01 -5.01 55.11
N LYS A 233 23.62 -6.19 55.05
CA LYS A 233 24.66 -6.58 56.01
C LYS A 233 25.92 -5.76 55.76
N ASP A 234 26.70 -5.51 56.81
CA ASP A 234 27.95 -4.73 56.69
C ASP A 234 28.95 -5.31 55.66
N GLU A 235 28.93 -6.62 55.45
CA GLU A 235 29.74 -7.34 54.45
C GLU A 235 29.27 -7.16 53.00
N GLU A 236 28.02 -6.73 52.79
CA GLU A 236 27.43 -6.42 51.48
C GLU A 236 27.66 -4.97 51.08
N ILE A 237 28.10 -4.12 52.02
CA ILE A 237 28.33 -2.70 51.80
C ILE A 237 29.82 -2.47 51.49
N LEU A 238 30.09 -1.90 50.32
CA LEU A 238 31.47 -1.62 49.88
C LEU A 238 32.17 -0.58 50.80
N GLN A 239 33.47 -0.74 51.01
CA GLN A 239 34.35 0.27 51.61
C GLN A 239 34.67 1.38 50.60
N LEU A 240 35.13 2.55 51.07
CA LEU A 240 35.47 3.68 50.18
C LEU A 240 36.54 3.31 49.15
N GLU A 241 37.60 2.62 49.59
CA GLU A 241 38.68 2.18 48.70
C GLU A 241 38.20 1.16 47.67
N GLU A 242 37.17 0.36 48.02
CA GLU A 242 36.57 -0.62 47.12
C GLU A 242 35.70 0.07 46.05
N ILE A 243 34.98 1.13 46.41
CA ILE A 243 34.21 1.94 45.47
C ILE A 243 35.15 2.61 44.46
N GLU A 244 36.24 3.23 44.93
CA GLU A 244 37.23 3.84 44.04
C GLU A 244 37.92 2.82 43.12
N GLN A 245 38.22 1.63 43.65
CA GLN A 245 38.78 0.54 42.84
C GLN A 245 37.77 0.05 41.80
N LEU A 246 36.50 -0.06 42.17
CA LEU A 246 35.44 -0.49 41.27
C LEU A 246 35.25 0.51 40.13
N GLU A 247 35.28 1.82 40.41
CA GLU A 247 35.23 2.84 39.37
C GLU A 247 36.44 2.80 38.43
N LYS A 248 37.64 2.52 38.96
CA LYS A 248 38.83 2.28 38.12
C LYS A 248 38.65 1.05 37.24
N ILE A 249 38.05 -0.03 37.75
CA ILE A 249 37.73 -1.23 36.97
C ILE A 249 36.73 -0.89 35.86
N PHE A 250 35.68 -0.12 36.14
CA PHE A 250 34.72 0.33 35.14
C PHE A 250 35.38 1.17 34.04
N ALA A 251 36.35 2.02 34.39
CA ALA A 251 37.11 2.81 33.42
C ALA A 251 38.05 1.95 32.55
N GLN A 252 38.63 0.89 33.11
CA GLN A 252 39.57 0.00 32.40
C GLN A 252 38.86 -1.09 31.58
N SER A 253 37.70 -1.56 32.04
CA SER A 253 36.95 -2.67 31.46
C SER A 253 35.45 -2.37 31.46
N PRO A 254 34.93 -1.85 30.32
CA PRO A 254 33.50 -1.54 30.17
C PRO A 254 32.57 -2.72 30.41
N LEU A 255 33.03 -3.97 30.23
CA LEU A 255 32.25 -5.19 30.45
C LEU A 255 31.61 -5.23 31.85
N TYR A 256 32.37 -4.91 32.91
CA TYR A 256 31.84 -4.96 34.28
C TYR A 256 30.82 -3.86 34.53
N LYS A 257 31.06 -2.68 33.96
CA LYS A 257 30.10 -1.58 34.00
C LYS A 257 28.81 -1.96 33.30
N ASN A 258 28.89 -2.52 32.09
CA ASN A 258 27.75 -2.99 31.31
C ASN A 258 26.94 -4.06 32.07
N ARG A 259 27.60 -4.98 32.79
CA ARG A 259 26.90 -5.96 33.65
C ARG A 259 26.14 -5.30 34.80
N CYS A 260 26.77 -4.34 35.47
CA CYS A 260 26.13 -3.60 36.56
C CYS A 260 24.95 -2.76 36.05
N GLU A 261 25.10 -2.07 34.91
CA GLU A 261 24.02 -1.33 34.27
C GLU A 261 22.84 -2.23 33.87
N LEU A 262 23.11 -3.43 33.33
CA LEU A 262 22.05 -4.39 33.02
C LEU A 262 21.34 -4.89 34.30
N ARG A 263 22.07 -5.10 35.39
CA ARG A 263 21.46 -5.44 36.69
C ARG A 263 20.61 -4.29 37.23
N CYS A 264 21.05 -3.04 37.05
CA CYS A 264 20.25 -1.85 37.39
C CYS A 264 18.96 -1.77 36.57
N ARG A 265 19.02 -2.11 35.27
CA ARG A 265 17.83 -2.22 34.42
C ARG A 265 16.84 -3.25 34.96
N LYS A 266 17.32 -4.44 35.32
CA LYS A 266 16.48 -5.48 35.94
C LYS A 266 15.83 -4.98 37.22
N ALA A 267 16.57 -4.25 38.06
CA ALA A 267 16.02 -3.66 39.28
C ALA A 267 14.93 -2.61 38.98
N LYS A 268 15.15 -1.77 37.96
CA LYS A 268 14.17 -0.78 37.48
C LYS A 268 12.89 -1.46 36.98
N GLU A 269 13.02 -2.46 36.11
CA GLU A 269 11.88 -3.19 35.54
C GLU A 269 11.09 -3.93 36.62
N GLU A 270 11.77 -4.60 37.54
CA GLU A 270 11.17 -5.27 38.70
C GLU A 270 10.40 -4.29 39.60
N TYR A 271 10.99 -3.12 39.87
CA TYR A 271 10.32 -2.04 40.61
C TYR A 271 9.02 -1.61 39.93
N PHE A 272 9.05 -1.25 38.64
CA PHE A 272 7.84 -0.74 37.96
C PHE A 272 6.80 -1.81 37.66
N ASN A 273 7.18 -3.09 37.61
CA ASN A 273 6.22 -4.19 37.51
C ASN A 273 5.46 -4.44 38.82
N TYR A 274 6.10 -4.17 39.97
CA TYR A 274 5.54 -4.46 41.31
C TYR A 274 5.76 -3.29 42.28
N GLN A 275 5.38 -2.08 41.86
CA GLN A 275 5.70 -0.84 42.58
C GLN A 275 5.23 -0.85 44.04
N ASP A 276 3.98 -1.29 44.30
CA ASP A 276 3.42 -1.39 45.64
C ASP A 276 4.25 -2.27 46.58
N THR A 277 4.87 -3.33 46.05
CA THR A 277 5.72 -4.25 46.82
C THR A 277 7.03 -3.60 47.24
N TYR A 278 7.59 -2.75 46.38
CA TYR A 278 8.93 -2.19 46.51
C TYR A 278 8.94 -0.71 46.93
N GLU A 279 7.79 -0.17 47.34
CA GLU A 279 7.70 1.21 47.85
C GLU A 279 8.61 1.37 49.09
N ASP A 280 8.47 0.47 50.06
CA ASP A 280 9.28 0.44 51.29
C ASP A 280 10.38 -0.64 51.28
N ASN A 281 10.30 -1.65 50.41
CA ASN A 281 11.26 -2.76 50.35
C ASN A 281 12.28 -2.57 49.22
N LEU A 282 13.52 -3.01 49.45
CA LEU A 282 14.51 -3.06 48.37
C LEU A 282 14.16 -4.14 47.34
N VAL A 283 14.30 -3.79 46.07
CA VAL A 283 14.25 -4.72 44.96
C VAL A 283 15.39 -5.72 45.08
N ASN A 284 15.07 -7.01 44.99
CA ASN A 284 16.06 -8.07 45.01
C ASN A 284 16.18 -8.74 43.63
N VAL A 285 17.12 -8.25 42.84
CA VAL A 285 17.52 -8.87 41.57
C VAL A 285 18.86 -9.59 41.66
N GLY A 286 19.40 -9.80 42.86
CA GLY A 286 20.74 -10.38 43.07
C GLY A 286 21.91 -9.42 42.79
N SER A 287 23.12 -9.87 43.12
CA SER A 287 24.36 -9.09 42.98
C SER A 287 25.16 -9.46 41.72
N GLU A 288 25.98 -8.53 41.25
CA GLU A 288 27.06 -8.76 40.29
C GLU A 288 28.39 -9.05 41.00
N ASP A 289 29.00 -10.19 40.69
CA ASP A 289 30.38 -10.49 41.09
C ASP A 289 31.37 -9.88 40.09
N ILE A 290 32.28 -9.05 40.59
CA ILE A 290 33.22 -8.27 39.80
C ILE A 290 34.63 -8.68 40.20
N GLN A 291 35.35 -9.30 39.26
CA GLN A 291 36.69 -9.86 39.45
C GLN A 291 36.81 -10.80 40.67
N ARG A 292 35.70 -11.43 41.10
CA ARG A 292 35.62 -12.25 42.32
C ARG A 292 36.06 -11.52 43.60
N LYS A 293 36.12 -10.18 43.56
CA LYS A 293 36.59 -9.33 44.65
C LYS A 293 35.49 -8.42 45.15
N PHE A 294 34.72 -7.83 44.26
CA PHE A 294 33.65 -6.90 44.61
C PHE A 294 32.29 -7.50 44.28
N LYS A 295 31.31 -7.17 45.09
CA LYS A 295 29.90 -7.43 44.80
C LYS A 295 29.17 -6.12 44.63
N PHE A 296 28.49 -5.97 43.51
CA PHE A 296 27.63 -4.82 43.25
C PHE A 296 26.17 -5.24 43.34
N LEU A 297 25.42 -4.62 44.25
CA LEU A 297 23.98 -4.82 44.41
C LEU A 297 23.27 -3.49 44.12
N PRO A 298 22.39 -3.39 43.11
CA PRO A 298 21.64 -2.16 42.85
C PRO A 298 20.69 -1.86 44.01
N LEU A 299 20.67 -0.61 44.45
CA LEU A 299 19.78 -0.13 45.51
C LEU A 299 18.57 0.55 44.88
N VAL A 300 17.40 -0.10 44.95
CA VAL A 300 16.15 0.42 44.40
C VAL A 300 15.00 0.12 45.35
N ASN A 301 14.25 1.15 45.74
CA ASN A 301 12.92 1.12 46.36
C ASN A 301 12.18 2.42 45.98
N GLY A 302 10.97 2.64 46.48
CA GLY A 302 10.17 3.83 46.18
C GLY A 302 10.90 5.14 46.47
N LYS A 303 11.53 5.25 47.64
CA LYS A 303 12.29 6.45 48.05
C LYS A 303 13.47 6.75 47.12
N ILE A 304 14.30 5.74 46.83
CA ILE A 304 15.48 5.89 45.98
C ILE A 304 15.06 6.17 44.53
N MET A 305 14.04 5.44 44.03
CA MET A 305 13.57 5.62 42.67
C MET A 305 12.95 7.01 42.47
N ASN A 306 12.16 7.50 43.44
CA ASN A 306 11.62 8.85 43.41
C ASN A 306 12.73 9.91 43.41
N ALA A 307 13.80 9.71 44.20
CA ALA A 307 14.96 10.59 44.15
C ALA A 307 15.63 10.56 42.77
N ILE A 308 15.80 9.37 42.17
CA ILE A 308 16.42 9.20 40.84
C ILE A 308 15.59 9.84 39.73
N ILE A 309 14.27 9.67 39.73
CA ILE A 309 13.39 10.22 38.69
C ILE A 309 13.39 11.75 38.71
N ASN A 310 13.53 12.35 39.90
CA ASN A 310 13.50 13.80 40.12
C ASN A 310 14.90 14.45 40.22
N GLN A 311 15.99 13.67 40.18
CA GLN A 311 17.34 14.24 40.22
C GLN A 311 17.70 14.88 38.88
N SER A 312 18.47 15.97 38.93
CA SER A 312 19.03 16.61 37.75
C SER A 312 20.02 15.67 37.01
N LEU A 313 19.82 15.50 35.70
CA LEU A 313 20.69 14.71 34.83
C LEU A 313 21.41 15.65 33.83
N PRO A 314 22.76 15.67 33.80
CA PRO A 314 23.51 16.49 32.83
C PRO A 314 23.14 16.18 31.37
N GLU A 315 22.87 14.91 31.06
CA GLU A 315 22.48 14.43 29.74
C GLU A 315 21.16 15.07 29.26
N LEU A 316 20.32 15.55 30.17
CA LEU A 316 19.03 16.18 29.91
C LEU A 316 19.07 17.69 30.14
N GLY A 317 20.25 18.32 30.05
CA GLY A 317 20.41 19.76 30.26
C GLY A 317 20.11 20.18 31.70
N ASN A 318 20.49 19.34 32.67
CA ASN A 318 20.25 19.50 34.10
C ASN A 318 18.77 19.45 34.52
N LYS A 319 17.90 18.87 33.70
CA LYS A 319 16.53 18.53 34.07
C LYS A 319 16.46 17.13 34.66
N SER A 320 15.42 16.87 35.45
CA SER A 320 15.11 15.51 35.84
C SER A 320 14.54 14.71 34.68
N TRP A 321 14.51 13.37 34.79
CA TRP A 321 13.88 12.57 33.75
C TRP A 321 12.39 12.91 33.63
N ARG A 322 11.72 13.13 34.77
CA ARG A 322 10.31 13.53 34.84
C ARG A 322 10.05 14.86 34.12
N ASP A 323 10.84 15.88 34.46
CA ASP A 323 10.68 17.23 33.89
C ASP A 323 11.02 17.23 32.40
N ALA A 324 12.06 16.49 31.98
CA ALA A 324 12.43 16.40 30.58
C ALA A 324 11.34 15.73 29.73
N PHE A 325 10.66 14.71 30.26
CA PHE A 325 9.53 14.07 29.59
C PHE A 325 8.33 15.02 29.49
N ASP A 326 7.94 15.68 30.59
CA ASP A 326 6.86 16.66 30.59
C ASP A 326 7.14 17.80 29.60
N ASP A 327 8.31 18.42 29.66
CA ASP A 327 8.69 19.50 28.74
C ASP A 327 8.61 19.10 27.26
N GLN A 328 9.06 17.89 26.92
CA GLN A 328 8.97 17.38 25.56
C GLN A 328 7.54 17.14 25.11
N LEU A 329 6.70 16.62 26.01
CA LEU A 329 5.29 16.41 25.72
C LEU A 329 4.54 17.75 25.56
N GLN A 330 4.87 18.76 26.38
CA GLN A 330 4.34 20.13 26.24
C GLN A 330 4.77 20.77 24.91
N VAL A 331 6.04 20.63 24.53
CA VAL A 331 6.53 21.10 23.22
C VAL A 331 5.79 20.40 22.08
N THR A 332 5.56 19.09 22.20
CA THR A 332 4.80 18.31 21.21
C THR A 332 3.38 18.83 21.09
N LYS A 333 2.69 19.06 22.22
CA LYS A 333 1.35 19.67 22.26
C LYS A 333 1.32 21.03 21.55
N GLN A 334 2.26 21.93 21.86
CA GLN A 334 2.32 23.25 21.22
C GLN A 334 2.49 23.15 19.70
N LYS A 335 3.32 22.22 19.22
CA LYS A 335 3.49 22.02 17.77
C LYS A 335 2.22 21.48 17.10
N LEU A 336 1.49 20.58 17.76
CA LEU A 336 0.21 20.08 17.27
C LEU A 336 -0.83 21.21 17.18
N GLU A 337 -0.91 22.05 18.22
CA GLU A 337 -1.81 23.22 18.27
C GLU A 337 -1.49 24.23 17.15
N GLN A 338 -0.20 24.53 16.92
CA GLN A 338 0.24 25.42 15.83
C GLN A 338 -0.16 24.92 14.44
N GLN A 339 -0.26 23.61 14.26
CA GLN A 339 -0.68 22.98 13.00
C GLN A 339 -2.20 22.77 12.92
N GLY A 340 -2.95 23.16 13.96
CA GLY A 340 -4.41 22.95 14.03
C GLY A 340 -4.80 21.48 14.10
N ILE A 341 -3.93 20.61 14.65
CA ILE A 341 -4.17 19.18 14.75
C ILE A 341 -4.53 18.82 16.19
N GLN A 342 -5.67 18.16 16.36
CA GLN A 342 -6.09 17.59 17.64
C GLN A 342 -6.10 16.06 17.56
N PRO A 343 -5.20 15.35 18.27
CA PRO A 343 -5.25 13.90 18.32
C PRO A 343 -6.52 13.41 19.04
N SER A 344 -7.00 12.23 18.66
CA SER A 344 -8.17 11.56 19.26
C SER A 344 -7.79 10.67 20.44
N ALA A 345 -6.54 10.20 20.50
CA ALA A 345 -6.03 9.33 21.55
C ALA A 345 -4.49 9.35 21.59
N ILE A 346 -3.93 8.84 22.70
CA ILE A 346 -2.50 8.60 22.89
C ILE A 346 -2.25 7.08 22.90
N LEU A 347 -1.27 6.60 22.14
CA LEU A 347 -0.73 5.25 22.22
C LEU A 347 0.65 5.28 22.85
N LEU A 348 0.80 4.68 24.03
CA LEU A 348 2.11 4.45 24.65
C LEU A 348 2.69 3.13 24.15
N THR A 349 3.92 3.16 23.64
CA THR A 349 4.69 1.98 23.25
C THR A 349 6.09 1.98 23.86
N GLY A 350 6.80 0.86 23.69
CA GLY A 350 8.10 0.63 24.30
C GLY A 350 7.96 0.15 25.75
N SER A 351 8.90 -0.67 26.22
CA SER A 351 8.82 -1.28 27.56
C SER A 351 8.88 -0.27 28.70
N ALA A 352 9.47 0.91 28.48
CA ALA A 352 9.52 1.98 29.47
C ALA A 352 8.18 2.69 29.68
N SER A 353 7.19 2.49 28.80
CA SER A 353 5.81 2.94 29.05
C SER A 353 5.12 2.24 30.23
N LYS A 354 5.77 1.22 30.82
CA LYS A 354 5.32 0.56 32.06
C LYS A 354 5.50 1.43 33.31
N MET A 355 6.34 2.46 33.26
CA MET A 355 6.57 3.37 34.39
C MET A 355 5.31 4.16 34.74
N GLY A 356 4.80 4.02 35.97
CA GLY A 356 3.47 4.53 36.37
C GLY A 356 3.26 6.04 36.20
N PHE A 357 4.33 6.83 36.33
CA PHE A 357 4.26 8.30 36.21
C PHE A 357 4.17 8.80 34.75
N VAL A 358 4.48 7.95 33.76
CA VAL A 358 4.37 8.32 32.33
C VAL A 358 2.92 8.59 31.92
N PRO A 359 1.96 7.67 32.14
CA PRO A 359 0.56 7.94 31.82
C PRO A 359 -0.01 9.09 32.66
N GLU A 360 0.45 9.29 33.89
CA GLU A 360 0.08 10.46 34.72
C GLU A 360 0.43 11.77 34.01
N ILE A 361 1.68 11.93 33.58
CA ILE A 361 2.12 13.13 32.84
C ILE A 361 1.33 13.27 31.53
N CYS A 362 1.10 12.16 30.81
CA CYS A 362 0.29 12.21 29.59
C CYS A 362 -1.12 12.74 29.84
N GLN A 363 -1.75 12.33 30.95
CA GLN A 363 -3.08 12.78 31.34
C GLN A 363 -3.07 14.24 31.83
N GLU A 364 -2.00 14.70 32.49
CA GLU A 364 -1.82 16.09 32.89
C GLU A 364 -1.70 17.02 31.68
N VAL A 365 -0.91 16.64 30.67
CA VAL A 365 -0.72 17.44 29.45
C VAL A 365 -1.95 17.38 28.52
N PHE A 366 -2.58 16.21 28.42
CA PHE A 366 -3.74 15.94 27.56
C PHE A 366 -4.95 15.39 28.34
N PRO A 367 -5.63 16.23 29.14
CA PRO A 367 -6.66 15.78 30.09
C PRO A 367 -7.90 15.15 29.45
N ASN A 368 -8.15 15.41 28.17
CA ASN A 368 -9.34 14.93 27.45
C ASN A 368 -9.04 13.76 26.51
N LEU A 369 -7.80 13.28 26.43
CA LEU A 369 -7.43 12.21 25.51
C LEU A 369 -7.34 10.87 26.25
N PRO A 370 -7.95 9.80 25.72
CA PRO A 370 -7.70 8.47 26.24
C PRO A 370 -6.23 8.09 25.99
N CYS A 371 -5.55 7.69 27.06
CA CYS A 371 -4.18 7.19 27.01
C CYS A 371 -4.19 5.66 27.07
N LYS A 372 -3.75 5.00 26.00
CA LYS A 372 -3.80 3.54 25.82
C LYS A 372 -2.40 2.96 25.72
N ARG A 373 -2.24 1.72 26.17
CA ARG A 373 -0.98 0.96 26.12
C ARG A 373 -1.26 -0.48 25.69
N ASP A 374 -0.35 -1.08 24.93
CA ASP A 374 -0.42 -2.49 24.58
C ASP A 374 -0.21 -3.40 25.82
N GLY A 375 -0.75 -4.62 25.79
CA GLY A 375 -0.62 -5.59 26.88
C GLY A 375 0.76 -6.25 26.97
N GLU A 376 1.45 -6.40 25.83
CA GLU A 376 2.84 -6.90 25.72
C GLU A 376 3.64 -5.88 24.89
N PRO A 377 3.93 -4.68 25.42
CA PRO A 377 4.55 -3.59 24.67
C PRO A 377 5.95 -3.92 24.15
N GLU A 378 6.64 -4.90 24.75
CA GLU A 378 7.91 -5.43 24.24
C GLU A 378 7.78 -6.25 22.94
N LEU A 379 6.56 -6.67 22.56
CA LEU A 379 6.28 -7.41 21.32
C LEU A 379 5.50 -6.58 20.29
N SER A 380 4.98 -5.42 20.67
CA SER A 380 4.04 -4.64 19.85
C SER A 380 4.65 -4.23 18.52
N ILE A 381 5.91 -3.79 18.53
CA ILE A 381 6.65 -3.37 17.33
C ILE A 381 6.92 -4.57 16.42
N ALA A 382 7.44 -5.68 16.96
CA ALA A 382 7.71 -6.88 16.17
C ALA A 382 6.43 -7.42 15.50
N ARG A 383 5.30 -7.45 16.23
CA ARG A 383 3.98 -7.83 15.70
C ARG A 383 3.50 -6.86 14.62
N GLY A 384 3.67 -5.56 14.87
CA GLY A 384 3.36 -4.49 13.94
C GLY A 384 4.13 -4.61 12.63
N LEU A 385 5.43 -4.90 12.69
CA LEU A 385 6.30 -5.08 11.52
C LEU A 385 5.86 -6.29 10.69
N ALA A 386 5.48 -7.40 11.33
CA ALA A 386 4.98 -8.58 10.63
C ALA A 386 3.64 -8.29 9.91
N ARG A 387 2.71 -7.60 10.59
CA ARG A 387 1.41 -7.18 10.00
C ARG A 387 1.60 -6.17 8.86
N TRP A 388 2.44 -5.16 9.07
CA TRP A 388 2.78 -4.18 8.05
C TRP A 388 3.42 -4.84 6.83
N GLY A 389 4.36 -5.76 7.05
CA GLY A 389 5.00 -6.52 5.99
C GLY A 389 4.00 -7.34 5.18
N ARG A 390 3.00 -7.95 5.83
CA ARG A 390 1.90 -8.67 5.17
C ARG A 390 1.11 -7.75 4.25
N VAL A 391 0.65 -6.61 4.75
CA VAL A 391 -0.07 -5.63 3.94
C VAL A 391 0.78 -5.13 2.77
N TYR A 392 2.04 -4.78 3.04
CA TYR A 392 2.98 -4.28 2.05
C TYR A 392 3.16 -5.27 0.89
N ILE A 393 3.44 -6.53 1.22
CA ILE A 393 3.70 -7.59 0.24
C ILE A 393 2.43 -7.93 -0.55
N ARG A 394 1.29 -8.11 0.14
CA ARG A 394 0.01 -8.40 -0.51
C ARG A 394 -0.43 -7.28 -1.46
N THR A 395 -0.25 -6.03 -1.04
CA THR A 395 -0.55 -4.87 -1.88
C THR A 395 0.33 -4.84 -3.13
N GLY A 396 1.63 -5.09 -2.99
CA GLY A 396 2.56 -5.15 -4.12
C GLY A 396 2.14 -6.20 -5.16
N TRP A 397 1.79 -7.40 -4.73
CA TRP A 397 1.38 -8.46 -5.65
C TRP A 397 0.00 -8.26 -6.24
N PHE A 398 -0.96 -7.70 -5.48
CA PHE A 398 -2.25 -7.33 -6.04
C PHE A 398 -2.07 -6.39 -7.24
N MET A 399 -1.22 -5.37 -7.09
CA MET A 399 -0.90 -4.44 -8.18
C MET A 399 -0.17 -5.13 -9.34
N GLU A 400 0.73 -6.08 -9.05
CA GLU A 400 1.42 -6.86 -10.08
C GLU A 400 0.46 -7.76 -10.87
N GLU A 401 -0.45 -8.47 -10.21
CA GLU A 401 -1.46 -9.32 -10.87
C GLU A 401 -2.41 -8.49 -11.73
N ILE A 402 -2.87 -7.33 -11.23
CA ILE A 402 -3.67 -6.40 -12.03
C ILE A 402 -2.89 -5.93 -13.26
N SER A 403 -1.63 -5.49 -13.10
CA SER A 403 -0.81 -5.05 -14.23
C SER A 403 -0.61 -6.18 -15.25
N GLN A 404 -0.32 -7.41 -14.79
CA GLN A 404 -0.14 -8.56 -15.67
C GLN A 404 -1.42 -8.90 -16.45
N PHE A 405 -2.58 -8.84 -15.79
CA PHE A 405 -3.88 -9.00 -16.46
C PHE A 405 -4.08 -7.92 -17.53
N LEU A 406 -3.85 -6.65 -17.18
CA LEU A 406 -4.01 -5.52 -18.10
C LEU A 406 -3.06 -5.59 -19.30
N ASP A 407 -1.84 -6.09 -19.10
CA ASP A 407 -0.83 -6.16 -20.16
C ASP A 407 -0.99 -7.39 -21.07
N ARG A 408 -1.49 -8.52 -20.55
CA ARG A 408 -1.49 -9.81 -21.27
C ARG A 408 -2.86 -10.26 -21.76
N GLU A 409 -3.92 -9.95 -21.03
CA GLU A 409 -5.26 -10.51 -21.29
C GLU A 409 -6.25 -9.47 -21.84
N LEU A 410 -6.17 -8.21 -21.39
CA LEU A 410 -7.14 -7.16 -21.74
C LEU A 410 -7.31 -6.97 -23.26
N THR A 411 -6.21 -6.89 -24.00
CA THR A 411 -6.23 -6.72 -25.47
C THR A 411 -6.92 -7.90 -26.15
N GLY A 412 -6.76 -9.12 -25.62
CA GLY A 412 -7.43 -10.32 -26.11
C GLY A 412 -8.93 -10.29 -25.85
N ILE A 413 -9.35 -9.89 -24.65
CA ILE A 413 -10.75 -9.72 -24.28
C ILE A 413 -11.42 -8.70 -25.21
N VAL A 414 -10.84 -7.50 -25.35
CA VAL A 414 -11.36 -6.46 -26.24
C VAL A 414 -11.44 -6.97 -27.68
N GLY A 415 -10.36 -7.60 -28.18
CA GLY A 415 -10.30 -8.15 -29.53
C GLY A 415 -11.36 -9.21 -29.83
N ASN A 416 -11.70 -10.07 -28.87
CA ASN A 416 -12.71 -11.13 -29.04
C ASN A 416 -14.12 -10.58 -29.27
N HIS A 417 -14.45 -9.41 -28.70
CA HIS A 417 -15.76 -8.80 -28.85
C HIS A 417 -15.85 -7.85 -30.07
N ILE A 418 -14.73 -7.48 -30.71
CA ILE A 418 -14.73 -6.56 -31.87
C ILE A 418 -15.61 -7.06 -33.04
N PRO A 419 -15.56 -8.35 -33.45
CA PRO A 419 -16.40 -8.83 -34.56
C PRO A 419 -17.89 -8.61 -34.34
N GLU A 420 -18.39 -8.86 -33.12
CA GLU A 420 -19.79 -8.65 -32.77
C GLU A 420 -20.17 -7.16 -32.83
N PHE A 421 -19.27 -6.27 -32.39
CA PHE A 421 -19.48 -4.83 -32.50
C PHE A 421 -19.60 -4.38 -33.97
N LEU A 422 -18.70 -4.84 -34.84
CA LEU A 422 -18.71 -4.46 -36.25
C LEU A 422 -19.99 -4.95 -36.96
N GLU A 423 -20.47 -6.14 -36.63
CA GLU A 423 -21.74 -6.67 -37.15
C GLU A 423 -22.93 -5.80 -36.73
N LYS A 424 -23.03 -5.47 -35.44
CA LYS A 424 -24.10 -4.62 -34.90
C LYS A 424 -24.06 -3.19 -35.44
N LEU A 425 -22.85 -2.63 -35.57
CA LEU A 425 -22.66 -1.31 -36.18
C LEU A 425 -23.09 -1.32 -37.65
N ALA A 426 -22.72 -2.36 -38.41
CA ALA A 426 -23.13 -2.49 -39.81
C ALA A 426 -24.67 -2.55 -39.95
N GLU A 427 -25.33 -3.30 -39.06
CA GLU A 427 -26.80 -3.36 -39.01
C GLU A 427 -27.42 -1.99 -38.72
N ALA A 428 -26.93 -1.29 -37.69
CA ALA A 428 -27.44 0.02 -37.28
C ALA A 428 -27.24 1.10 -38.37
N LEU A 429 -26.08 1.12 -39.02
CA LEU A 429 -25.80 2.03 -40.13
C LEU A 429 -26.64 1.71 -41.36
N ALA A 430 -26.81 0.43 -41.71
CA ALA A 430 -27.68 0.03 -42.82
C ALA A 430 -29.14 0.47 -42.59
N ASN A 431 -29.65 0.32 -41.36
CA ASN A 431 -30.98 0.78 -40.98
C ASN A 431 -31.13 2.28 -41.17
N GLY A 432 -30.22 3.06 -40.58
CA GLY A 432 -30.26 4.51 -40.66
C GLY A 432 -30.15 5.04 -42.10
N LEU A 433 -29.25 4.47 -42.91
CA LEU A 433 -29.13 4.84 -44.32
C LEU A 433 -30.39 4.52 -45.12
N VAL A 434 -31.01 3.37 -44.87
CA VAL A 434 -32.25 2.98 -45.57
C VAL A 434 -33.39 3.93 -45.22
N ASP A 435 -33.58 4.22 -43.93
CA ASP A 435 -34.72 4.98 -43.44
C ASP A 435 -34.57 6.49 -43.65
N GLU A 436 -33.38 7.04 -43.42
CA GLU A 436 -33.13 8.49 -43.43
C GLU A 436 -32.62 9.01 -44.78
N VAL A 437 -32.01 8.16 -45.62
CA VAL A 437 -31.39 8.59 -46.89
C VAL A 437 -32.08 7.97 -48.10
N ILE A 438 -32.15 6.64 -48.17
CA ILE A 438 -32.59 5.93 -49.38
C ILE A 438 -34.09 6.14 -49.60
N LYS A 439 -34.93 5.85 -48.60
CA LYS A 439 -36.40 5.99 -48.73
C LYS A 439 -36.81 7.43 -49.10
N PRO A 440 -36.32 8.50 -48.43
CA PRO A 440 -36.69 9.88 -48.78
C PRO A 440 -36.21 10.30 -50.17
N SER A 441 -35.02 9.85 -50.59
CA SER A 441 -34.46 10.17 -51.91
C SER A 441 -35.26 9.52 -53.03
N VAL A 442 -35.60 8.23 -52.89
CA VAL A 442 -36.44 7.50 -53.86
C VAL A 442 -37.84 8.11 -53.94
N GLN A 443 -38.43 8.52 -52.81
CA GLN A 443 -39.71 9.23 -52.78
C GLN A 443 -39.63 10.59 -53.48
N SER A 444 -38.53 11.33 -53.31
CA SER A 444 -38.29 12.63 -53.95
C SER A 444 -38.12 12.48 -55.47
N TRP A 445 -37.40 11.46 -55.93
CA TRP A 445 -37.34 11.09 -57.34
C TRP A 445 -38.71 10.69 -57.90
N ARG A 446 -39.48 9.87 -57.16
CA ARG A 446 -40.83 9.47 -57.55
C ARG A 446 -41.74 10.68 -57.76
N ASN A 447 -41.66 11.66 -56.86
CA ASN A 447 -42.46 12.87 -56.86
C ASN A 447 -41.94 13.95 -57.82
N ARG A 448 -40.97 13.62 -58.69
CA ARG A 448 -40.30 14.53 -59.64
C ARG A 448 -39.58 15.74 -59.02
N LYS A 449 -39.25 15.69 -57.72
CA LYS A 449 -38.31 16.66 -57.12
C LYS A 449 -36.89 16.45 -57.63
N ILE A 450 -36.54 15.19 -57.93
CA ILE A 450 -35.28 14.79 -58.57
C ILE A 450 -35.60 14.26 -59.97
N ILE A 451 -34.95 14.79 -61.01
CA ILE A 451 -35.36 14.55 -62.40
C ILE A 451 -34.72 13.29 -62.99
N THR A 452 -33.41 13.10 -62.87
CA THR A 452 -32.70 11.96 -63.48
C THR A 452 -32.25 10.96 -62.43
N LEU A 453 -31.87 9.74 -62.84
CA LEU A 453 -31.23 8.79 -61.92
C LEU A 453 -29.82 9.25 -61.54
N SER A 454 -29.12 9.97 -62.42
CA SER A 454 -27.84 10.63 -62.10
C SER A 454 -28.00 11.68 -60.99
N ASN A 455 -29.08 12.47 -61.01
CA ASN A 455 -29.35 13.42 -59.93
C ASN A 455 -29.75 12.71 -58.63
N LEU A 456 -30.44 11.57 -58.72
CA LEU A 456 -30.76 10.75 -57.54
C LEU A 456 -29.50 10.14 -56.93
N GLU A 457 -28.58 9.68 -57.76
CA GLU A 457 -27.26 9.18 -57.36
C GLU A 457 -26.46 10.27 -56.63
N SER A 458 -26.38 11.48 -57.19
CA SER A 458 -25.69 12.60 -56.54
C SER A 458 -26.35 13.04 -55.23
N GLU A 459 -27.68 13.04 -55.17
CA GLU A 459 -28.43 13.36 -53.94
C GLU A 459 -28.19 12.33 -52.84
N ILE A 460 -28.30 11.04 -53.16
CA ILE A 460 -28.03 9.94 -52.23
C ILE A 460 -26.58 10.01 -51.75
N GLU A 461 -25.63 10.33 -52.64
CA GLU A 461 -24.23 10.49 -52.26
C GLU A 461 -24.02 11.62 -51.25
N GLN A 462 -24.61 12.80 -51.49
CA GLN A 462 -24.50 13.94 -50.58
C GLN A 462 -25.19 13.68 -49.23
N LEU A 463 -26.42 13.15 -49.25
CA LEU A 463 -27.19 12.89 -48.03
C LEU A 463 -26.59 11.73 -47.22
N ALA A 464 -26.14 10.65 -47.86
CA ALA A 464 -25.47 9.55 -47.17
C ALA A 464 -24.18 10.02 -46.52
N LYS A 465 -23.37 10.83 -47.22
CA LYS A 465 -22.16 11.41 -46.64
C LYS A 465 -22.49 12.31 -45.45
N ALA A 466 -23.46 13.22 -45.60
CA ALA A 466 -23.87 14.13 -44.53
C ALA A 466 -24.37 13.36 -43.30
N TRP A 467 -25.21 12.33 -43.51
CA TRP A 467 -25.74 11.49 -42.44
C TRP A 467 -24.66 10.70 -41.71
N LEU A 468 -23.77 10.03 -42.46
CA LEU A 468 -22.65 9.25 -41.89
C LEU A 468 -21.66 10.11 -41.10
N THR A 469 -21.53 11.40 -41.45
CA THR A 469 -20.68 12.35 -40.71
C THR A 469 -21.46 13.19 -39.69
N GLY A 470 -22.77 12.98 -39.57
CA GLY A 470 -23.68 13.78 -38.75
C GLY A 470 -23.88 13.21 -37.34
N SER A 471 -24.70 13.92 -36.54
CA SER A 471 -25.08 13.51 -35.19
C SER A 471 -25.80 12.17 -35.14
N ASP A 472 -26.62 11.86 -36.14
CA ASP A 472 -27.53 10.72 -36.11
C ASP A 472 -26.78 9.38 -36.25
N ALA A 473 -25.80 9.31 -37.17
CA ALA A 473 -24.93 8.14 -37.30
C ALA A 473 -24.04 7.96 -36.07
N ASN A 474 -23.56 9.07 -35.49
CA ASN A 474 -22.80 9.04 -34.24
C ASN A 474 -23.65 8.49 -33.08
N GLU A 475 -24.92 8.88 -32.95
CA GLU A 475 -25.83 8.35 -31.92
C GLU A 475 -26.04 6.83 -32.07
N LYS A 476 -26.22 6.33 -33.31
CA LYS A 476 -26.29 4.89 -33.58
C LYS A 476 -25.00 4.17 -33.19
N MET A 477 -23.85 4.73 -33.54
CA MET A 477 -22.56 4.16 -33.17
C MET A 477 -22.36 4.13 -31.65
N THR A 478 -22.70 5.22 -30.96
CA THR A 478 -22.64 5.29 -29.49
C THR A 478 -23.52 4.21 -28.87
N GLY A 479 -24.76 4.03 -29.34
CA GLY A 479 -25.64 2.96 -28.87
C GLY A 479 -25.01 1.56 -28.99
N CYS A 480 -24.45 1.23 -30.14
CA CYS A 480 -23.74 -0.03 -30.36
C CYS A 480 -22.50 -0.18 -29.46
N LEU A 481 -21.75 0.91 -29.28
CA LEU A 481 -20.55 0.93 -28.44
C LEU A 481 -20.88 0.67 -26.97
N VAL A 482 -21.99 1.22 -26.47
CA VAL A 482 -22.45 1.01 -25.09
C VAL A 482 -22.82 -0.43 -24.82
N GLU A 483 -23.63 -1.01 -25.69
CA GLU A 483 -24.06 -2.41 -25.57
C GLU A 483 -22.85 -3.33 -25.61
N TRP A 484 -21.93 -3.10 -26.54
CA TRP A 484 -20.69 -3.85 -26.66
C TRP A 484 -19.79 -3.68 -25.42
N LEU A 485 -19.60 -2.44 -24.95
CA LEU A 485 -18.71 -2.15 -23.83
C LEU A 485 -19.21 -2.80 -22.54
N SER A 486 -20.53 -2.94 -22.38
CA SER A 486 -21.11 -3.68 -21.26
C SER A 486 -20.66 -5.15 -21.20
N LYS A 487 -20.51 -5.81 -22.36
CA LYS A 487 -20.04 -7.21 -22.44
C LYS A 487 -18.57 -7.31 -22.09
N VAL A 488 -17.74 -6.43 -22.66
CA VAL A 488 -16.31 -6.35 -22.36
C VAL A 488 -16.09 -6.06 -20.87
N GLN A 489 -16.84 -5.12 -20.30
CA GLN A 489 -16.76 -4.78 -18.88
C GLN A 489 -17.15 -5.94 -17.97
N ASN A 490 -18.12 -6.78 -18.34
CA ASN A 490 -18.49 -7.95 -17.56
C ASN A 490 -17.33 -8.97 -17.50
N GLU A 491 -16.69 -9.26 -18.62
CA GLU A 491 -15.56 -10.19 -18.66
C GLU A 491 -14.32 -9.64 -17.93
N VAL A 492 -14.04 -8.34 -18.09
CA VAL A 492 -12.99 -7.65 -17.31
C VAL A 492 -13.32 -7.73 -15.82
N ARG A 493 -14.58 -7.50 -15.42
CA ARG A 493 -15.03 -7.57 -14.04
C ARG A 493 -14.83 -8.96 -13.45
N GLU A 494 -15.21 -10.02 -14.15
CA GLU A 494 -15.00 -11.40 -13.68
C GLU A 494 -13.51 -11.68 -13.38
N LYS A 495 -12.61 -11.19 -14.24
CA LYS A 495 -11.16 -11.32 -14.05
C LYS A 495 -10.67 -10.50 -12.86
N THR A 496 -11.08 -9.24 -12.75
CA THR A 496 -10.68 -8.37 -11.64
C THR A 496 -11.28 -8.82 -10.31
N ASP A 497 -12.49 -9.37 -10.31
CA ASP A 497 -13.16 -9.92 -9.12
C ASP A 497 -12.47 -11.20 -8.63
N SER A 498 -12.05 -12.06 -9.57
CA SER A 498 -11.22 -13.22 -9.26
C SER A 498 -9.91 -12.80 -8.58
N ILE A 499 -9.27 -11.74 -9.06
CA ILE A 499 -8.08 -11.17 -8.39
C ILE A 499 -8.47 -10.60 -7.01
N CYS A 500 -9.49 -9.72 -6.93
CA CYS A 500 -9.95 -9.11 -5.67
C CYS A 500 -10.24 -10.14 -4.57
N SER A 501 -10.90 -11.25 -4.92
CA SER A 501 -11.24 -12.31 -3.97
C SER A 501 -10.00 -12.95 -3.35
N LYS A 502 -8.90 -13.12 -4.09
CA LYS A 502 -7.64 -13.67 -3.55
C LYS A 502 -7.05 -12.78 -2.46
N TYR A 503 -7.30 -11.47 -2.54
CA TYR A 503 -6.79 -10.48 -1.61
C TYR A 503 -7.81 -10.07 -0.54
N GLY A 504 -8.95 -10.77 -0.45
CA GLY A 504 -9.99 -10.51 0.58
C GLY A 504 -10.78 -9.23 0.35
N LEU A 505 -10.78 -8.71 -0.88
CA LEU A 505 -11.57 -7.53 -1.25
C LEU A 505 -12.98 -7.95 -1.68
N PRO A 506 -14.03 -7.16 -1.36
CA PRO A 506 -15.39 -7.41 -1.83
C PRO A 506 -15.47 -7.47 -3.36
N LEU A 507 -16.40 -8.28 -3.88
CA LEU A 507 -16.70 -8.31 -5.32
C LEU A 507 -17.20 -6.94 -5.80
N GLY A 508 -16.82 -6.54 -7.01
CA GLY A 508 -17.14 -5.23 -7.57
C GLY A 508 -16.35 -4.06 -6.99
N THR A 509 -15.31 -4.32 -6.17
CA THR A 509 -14.38 -3.27 -5.69
C THR A 509 -13.72 -2.54 -6.86
N ILE A 510 -13.34 -3.30 -7.89
CA ILE A 510 -12.95 -2.79 -9.20
C ILE A 510 -14.17 -2.98 -10.11
N GLY A 511 -14.88 -1.89 -10.45
CA GLY A 511 -16.00 -1.97 -11.39
C GLY A 511 -17.26 -1.15 -11.08
N SER A 512 -17.27 -0.28 -10.07
CA SER A 512 -18.45 0.56 -9.75
C SER A 512 -18.36 1.97 -10.36
N LYS A 513 -18.38 2.05 -11.69
CA LYS A 513 -19.02 3.17 -12.40
C LYS A 513 -19.69 2.59 -13.63
N THR A 514 -20.98 2.28 -13.50
CA THR A 514 -21.90 2.26 -14.63
C THR A 514 -21.59 3.48 -15.47
N ILE A 515 -21.32 3.31 -16.77
CA ILE A 515 -21.07 4.46 -17.63
C ILE A 515 -22.42 5.17 -17.82
N GLU A 516 -22.73 6.11 -16.93
CA GLU A 516 -23.80 7.07 -17.15
C GLU A 516 -23.32 8.07 -18.21
N LEU A 517 -23.62 7.77 -19.47
CA LEU A 517 -23.29 8.62 -20.62
C LEU A 517 -24.17 9.88 -20.71
N SER A 518 -25.17 10.00 -19.86
CA SER A 518 -26.18 11.05 -19.93
C SER A 518 -25.80 12.35 -19.21
N ASP A 519 -24.74 12.41 -18.40
CA ASP A 519 -24.41 13.64 -17.68
C ASP A 519 -22.91 13.87 -17.49
N ARG A 520 -22.44 14.99 -18.07
CA ARG A 520 -21.15 15.68 -17.84
C ARG A 520 -19.91 15.05 -18.49
N THR A 521 -19.71 15.45 -19.75
CA THR A 521 -18.45 15.46 -20.49
C THR A 521 -17.28 15.99 -19.67
N GLY A 522 -16.25 15.18 -19.49
CA GLY A 522 -15.00 15.63 -18.87
C GLY A 522 -13.87 14.61 -18.77
N LYS A 523 -14.15 13.30 -18.71
CA LYS A 523 -13.09 12.27 -18.56
C LYS A 523 -13.38 10.89 -19.19
N VAL A 524 -14.33 10.81 -20.10
CA VAL A 524 -14.48 9.65 -20.98
C VAL A 524 -14.12 10.16 -22.38
N PRO A 525 -13.38 9.41 -23.22
CA PRO A 525 -13.23 9.78 -24.63
C PRO A 525 -14.60 9.66 -25.31
N THR A 526 -15.44 10.68 -25.10
CA THR A 526 -16.74 10.87 -25.77
C THR A 526 -16.59 11.44 -27.17
N GLU A 527 -15.35 11.70 -27.61
CA GLU A 527 -15.01 12.08 -28.98
C GLU A 527 -14.37 10.89 -29.71
N ILE A 528 -15.10 9.77 -29.78
CA ILE A 528 -14.85 8.84 -30.88
C ILE A 528 -15.86 9.27 -31.96
N SER A 529 -15.50 10.27 -32.76
CA SER A 529 -16.29 10.63 -33.94
C SER A 529 -15.83 9.79 -35.14
N LEU A 530 -16.74 9.41 -36.02
CA LEU A 530 -16.40 8.80 -37.31
C LEU A 530 -15.43 9.68 -38.13
N SER A 531 -15.37 10.99 -37.84
CA SER A 531 -14.42 11.93 -38.44
C SER A 531 -12.96 11.76 -37.97
N ASP A 532 -12.72 11.18 -36.80
CA ASP A 532 -11.39 11.18 -36.15
C ASP A 532 -10.50 10.04 -36.65
N PHE A 533 -11.09 9.07 -37.34
CA PHE A 533 -10.35 8.04 -38.03
C PHE A 533 -9.94 8.57 -39.41
N THR A 534 -8.65 8.86 -39.58
CA THR A 534 -8.10 9.33 -40.86
C THR A 534 -8.35 8.41 -42.07
N GLY A 535 -8.73 7.14 -41.87
CA GLY A 535 -9.16 6.21 -42.92
C GLY A 535 -10.66 6.28 -43.27
N LEU A 536 -11.47 6.97 -42.45
CA LEU A 536 -12.92 6.95 -42.57
C LEU A 536 -13.46 7.84 -43.71
N SER A 537 -12.70 8.79 -44.24
CA SER A 537 -13.11 9.54 -45.45
C SER A 537 -13.09 8.67 -46.70
N ILE A 538 -12.10 7.79 -46.81
CA ILE A 538 -11.98 6.76 -47.85
C ILE A 538 -13.07 5.70 -47.63
N PHE A 539 -13.27 5.26 -46.39
CA PHE A 539 -14.38 4.37 -46.01
C PHE A 539 -15.74 4.94 -46.40
N VAL A 540 -16.06 6.18 -46.01
CA VAL A 540 -17.33 6.86 -46.34
C VAL A 540 -17.49 6.98 -47.84
N GLY A 541 -16.43 7.32 -48.59
CA GLY A 541 -16.47 7.32 -50.06
C GLY A 541 -16.82 5.96 -50.66
N HIS A 542 -16.16 4.88 -50.20
CA HIS A 542 -16.47 3.52 -50.64
C HIS A 542 -17.88 3.07 -50.26
N LEU A 543 -18.31 3.39 -49.03
CA LEU A 543 -19.64 3.06 -48.51
C LEU A 543 -20.72 3.74 -49.33
N VAL A 544 -20.54 5.03 -49.63
CA VAL A 544 -21.48 5.84 -50.39
C VAL A 544 -21.59 5.35 -51.83
N ALA A 545 -20.48 5.07 -52.51
CA ALA A 545 -20.50 4.46 -53.85
C ALA A 545 -21.24 3.12 -53.86
N LEU A 546 -21.10 2.35 -52.79
CA LEU A 546 -21.72 1.05 -52.62
C LEU A 546 -23.22 1.14 -52.35
N ILE A 547 -23.65 2.10 -51.52
CA ILE A 547 -25.07 2.43 -51.27
C ILE A 547 -25.74 2.82 -52.58
N VAL A 548 -25.13 3.75 -53.31
CA VAL A 548 -25.62 4.22 -54.62
C VAL A 548 -25.79 3.04 -55.58
N GLY A 549 -24.78 2.16 -55.69
CA GLY A 549 -24.84 0.99 -56.57
C GLY A 549 -25.96 0.02 -56.20
N VAL A 550 -26.18 -0.24 -54.92
CA VAL A 550 -27.25 -1.12 -54.41
C VAL A 550 -28.64 -0.54 -54.69
N VAL A 551 -28.84 0.77 -54.45
CA VAL A 551 -30.12 1.44 -54.69
C VAL A 551 -30.47 1.48 -56.17
N LEU A 552 -29.51 1.87 -57.02
CA LEU A 552 -29.72 1.92 -58.47
C LEU A 552 -30.04 0.53 -59.02
N ALA A 553 -29.28 -0.50 -58.63
CA ALA A 553 -29.56 -1.88 -59.05
C ALA A 553 -30.98 -2.33 -58.66
N GLY A 554 -31.44 -2.01 -57.44
CA GLY A 554 -32.80 -2.30 -57.00
C GLY A 554 -33.87 -1.56 -57.82
N LEU A 555 -33.68 -0.27 -58.07
CA LEU A 555 -34.61 0.53 -58.87
C LEU A 555 -34.67 0.04 -60.32
N PHE A 556 -33.52 -0.33 -60.91
CA PHE A 556 -33.45 -0.92 -62.24
C PHE A 556 -34.26 -2.23 -62.30
N HIS A 557 -34.12 -3.11 -61.32
CA HIS A 557 -34.90 -4.35 -61.26
C HIS A 557 -36.41 -4.08 -61.21
N ILE A 558 -36.87 -3.13 -60.39
CA ILE A 558 -38.29 -2.77 -60.30
C ILE A 558 -38.81 -2.25 -61.64
N LEU A 559 -38.06 -1.36 -62.29
CA LEU A 559 -38.49 -0.76 -63.54
C LEU A 559 -38.51 -1.80 -64.69
N ILE A 560 -37.60 -2.77 -64.69
CA ILE A 560 -37.54 -3.87 -65.68
C ILE A 560 -38.75 -4.79 -65.52
N PHE A 561 -38.99 -5.29 -64.31
CA PHE A 561 -40.04 -6.29 -64.05
C PHE A 561 -41.46 -5.72 -63.97
N ALA A 562 -41.63 -4.41 -63.75
CA ALA A 562 -42.93 -3.75 -63.89
C ALA A 562 -43.43 -3.68 -65.35
N GLY A 563 -42.66 -4.16 -66.33
CA GLY A 563 -43.03 -4.15 -67.75
C GLY A 563 -42.93 -2.78 -68.41
N ILE A 564 -42.39 -1.79 -67.71
CA ILE A 564 -42.38 -0.38 -68.15
C ILE A 564 -41.18 -0.06 -69.05
N ILE A 565 -40.15 -0.93 -69.03
CA ILE A 565 -38.86 -0.73 -69.70
C ILE A 565 -38.75 -1.45 -71.05
N ALA A 566 -39.51 -2.51 -71.30
CA ALA A 566 -39.29 -3.37 -72.48
C ALA A 566 -39.34 -2.63 -73.84
N PRO A 567 -40.23 -1.64 -74.09
CA PRO A 567 -40.26 -0.96 -75.39
C PRO A 567 -39.34 0.27 -75.49
N ILE A 568 -39.11 1.00 -74.39
CA ILE A 568 -38.38 2.29 -74.40
C ILE A 568 -36.89 2.10 -74.13
N LEU A 569 -36.53 1.12 -73.29
CA LEU A 569 -35.16 0.87 -72.86
C LEU A 569 -34.50 -0.31 -73.58
N GLY A 570 -35.28 -1.24 -74.15
CA GLY A 570 -34.75 -2.26 -75.06
C GLY A 570 -34.04 -1.65 -76.28
N ILE A 571 -34.43 -0.44 -76.70
CA ILE A 571 -33.80 0.29 -77.81
C ILE A 571 -32.59 1.11 -77.32
N VAL A 572 -32.66 1.74 -76.15
CA VAL A 572 -31.56 2.61 -75.66
C VAL A 572 -30.41 1.81 -75.01
N ALA A 573 -30.72 0.78 -74.22
CA ALA A 573 -29.72 -0.07 -73.56
C ALA A 573 -28.99 -1.00 -74.54
N TYR A 574 -29.67 -1.49 -75.60
CA TYR A 574 -29.07 -2.35 -76.62
C TYR A 574 -28.08 -1.61 -77.53
N PHE A 575 -28.25 -0.30 -77.73
CA PHE A 575 -27.44 0.48 -78.67
C PHE A 575 -26.36 1.38 -78.05
N VAL A 576 -26.46 1.78 -76.76
CA VAL A 576 -25.61 2.90 -76.25
C VAL A 576 -25.01 2.73 -74.84
N GLY A 577 -25.26 1.62 -74.14
CA GLY A 577 -24.63 1.30 -72.85
C GLY A 577 -25.33 1.87 -71.61
N GLU A 578 -24.99 1.31 -70.46
CA GLU A 578 -25.67 1.51 -69.15
C GLU A 578 -25.62 2.96 -68.61
N SER A 579 -24.64 3.76 -69.06
CA SER A 579 -24.41 5.13 -68.56
C SER A 579 -25.45 6.14 -69.03
N LEU A 580 -25.94 6.04 -70.28
CA LEU A 580 -26.89 7.01 -70.84
C LEU A 580 -28.31 6.86 -70.31
N VAL A 581 -28.64 5.71 -69.73
CA VAL A 581 -29.96 5.46 -69.11
C VAL A 581 -30.14 6.31 -67.84
N LYS A 582 -29.05 6.63 -67.15
CA LYS A 582 -29.10 7.38 -65.90
C LYS A 582 -29.51 8.85 -66.08
N ASP A 583 -29.25 9.42 -67.26
CA ASP A 583 -29.52 10.82 -67.59
C ASP A 583 -30.91 11.07 -68.20
N ILE A 584 -31.72 10.02 -68.37
CA ILE A 584 -33.05 10.11 -68.97
C ILE A 584 -34.07 10.65 -67.94
N ASP A 585 -34.86 11.66 -68.33
CA ASP A 585 -36.07 12.04 -67.59
C ASP A 585 -37.15 10.98 -67.79
N ILE A 586 -37.24 10.07 -66.82
CA ILE A 586 -38.32 9.08 -66.77
C ILE A 586 -39.66 9.80 -66.54
N PRO A 587 -40.66 9.67 -67.43
CA PRO A 587 -41.96 10.32 -67.28
C PRO A 587 -42.62 10.11 -65.91
N GLY A 588 -43.28 11.15 -65.39
CA GLY A 588 -43.87 11.13 -64.04
C GLY A 588 -44.90 10.03 -63.79
N TRP A 589 -45.64 9.61 -64.83
CA TRP A 589 -46.61 8.53 -64.74
C TRP A 589 -45.94 7.16 -64.56
N ILE A 590 -44.73 6.96 -65.11
CA ILE A 590 -43.92 5.74 -64.93
C ILE A 590 -43.43 5.63 -63.49
N ARG A 591 -42.98 6.74 -62.90
CA ARG A 591 -42.47 6.74 -61.52
C ARG A 591 -43.54 6.39 -60.49
N LYS A 592 -44.81 6.74 -60.75
CA LYS A 592 -45.96 6.44 -59.88
C LYS A 592 -46.29 4.94 -59.78
N PHE A 593 -45.74 4.10 -60.66
CA PHE A 593 -45.82 2.64 -60.55
C PHE A 593 -44.86 2.06 -59.49
N VAL A 594 -44.12 2.90 -58.77
CA VAL A 594 -43.36 2.52 -57.58
C VAL A 594 -44.16 2.92 -56.33
N PRO A 595 -45.13 2.09 -55.88
CA PRO A 595 -45.93 2.36 -54.67
C PRO A 595 -45.04 2.37 -53.43
N ASN A 596 -45.54 2.95 -52.33
CA ASN A 596 -44.81 2.96 -51.05
C ASN A 596 -44.42 1.53 -50.63
N GLU A 597 -45.34 0.56 -50.79
CA GLU A 597 -45.07 -0.85 -50.53
C GLU A 597 -43.86 -1.39 -51.31
N LYS A 598 -43.66 -0.96 -52.56
CA LYS A 598 -42.50 -1.37 -53.38
C LYS A 598 -41.22 -0.65 -52.99
N ILE A 599 -41.31 0.59 -52.48
CA ILE A 599 -40.16 1.31 -51.91
C ILE A 599 -39.74 0.64 -50.60
N ASP A 600 -40.71 0.24 -49.77
CA ASP A 600 -40.46 -0.48 -48.52
C ASP A 600 -39.94 -1.90 -48.79
N GLU A 601 -40.46 -2.58 -49.82
CA GLU A 601 -39.95 -3.88 -50.29
C GLU A 601 -38.52 -3.77 -50.84
N LEU A 602 -38.21 -2.72 -51.61
CA LEU A 602 -36.85 -2.43 -52.08
C LEU A 602 -35.91 -2.16 -50.92
N ALA A 603 -36.33 -1.32 -49.97
CA ALA A 603 -35.60 -1.05 -48.75
C ALA A 603 -35.34 -2.34 -47.94
N TYR A 604 -36.35 -3.20 -47.81
CA TYR A 604 -36.26 -4.47 -47.10
C TYR A 604 -35.34 -5.48 -47.80
N GLN A 605 -35.42 -5.60 -49.13
CA GLN A 605 -34.60 -6.52 -49.92
C GLN A 605 -33.13 -6.09 -50.04
N GLN A 606 -32.88 -4.78 -50.10
CA GLN A 606 -31.53 -4.24 -50.26
C GLN A 606 -30.81 -4.05 -48.92
N LYS A 607 -31.53 -3.95 -47.80
CA LYS A 607 -30.94 -3.80 -46.46
C LYS A 607 -29.92 -4.90 -46.11
N PRO A 608 -30.20 -6.21 -46.29
CA PRO A 608 -29.22 -7.25 -46.01
C PRO A 608 -27.95 -7.14 -46.86
N GLN A 609 -28.10 -6.78 -48.15
CA GLN A 609 -26.95 -6.57 -49.04
C GLN A 609 -26.13 -5.35 -48.62
N LEU A 610 -26.79 -4.27 -48.19
CA LEU A 610 -26.14 -3.08 -47.68
C LEU A 610 -25.40 -3.38 -46.37
N GLN A 611 -26.04 -4.04 -45.41
CA GLN A 611 -25.43 -4.47 -44.16
C GLN A 611 -24.19 -5.34 -44.40
N GLN A 612 -24.29 -6.38 -45.23
CA GLN A 612 -23.18 -7.27 -45.56
C GLN A 612 -22.00 -6.47 -46.14
N LYS A 613 -22.27 -5.55 -47.06
CA LYS A 613 -21.24 -4.74 -47.70
C LYS A 613 -20.61 -3.71 -46.76
N ILE A 614 -21.39 -3.11 -45.85
CA ILE A 614 -20.89 -2.26 -44.77
C ILE A 614 -19.97 -3.08 -43.85
N GLN A 615 -20.42 -4.27 -43.43
CA GLN A 615 -19.63 -5.18 -42.59
C GLN A 615 -18.33 -5.60 -43.27
N GLU A 616 -18.37 -5.96 -44.57
CA GLU A 616 -17.17 -6.28 -45.34
C GLU A 616 -16.19 -5.10 -45.39
N THR A 617 -16.69 -3.88 -45.52
CA THR A 617 -15.84 -2.68 -45.57
C THR A 617 -15.24 -2.39 -44.19
N LEU A 618 -16.02 -2.53 -43.12
CA LEU A 618 -15.55 -2.39 -41.73
C LEU A 618 -14.52 -3.48 -41.35
N THR A 619 -14.65 -4.67 -41.92
CA THR A 619 -13.74 -5.80 -41.64
C THR A 619 -12.48 -5.77 -42.50
N LYS A 620 -12.58 -5.33 -43.77
CA LYS A 620 -11.45 -5.24 -44.71
C LYS A 620 -10.51 -4.07 -44.41
N ASP A 621 -11.00 -3.03 -43.73
CA ASP A 621 -10.14 -1.96 -43.20
C ASP A 621 -9.80 -2.23 -41.72
N PRO A 622 -8.67 -2.92 -41.43
CA PRO A 622 -8.27 -3.24 -40.07
C PRO A 622 -7.98 -1.99 -39.23
N THR A 623 -7.86 -0.81 -39.85
CA THR A 623 -7.51 0.43 -39.17
C THR A 623 -8.56 0.84 -38.14
N ILE A 624 -9.84 0.64 -38.43
CA ILE A 624 -10.94 1.02 -37.54
C ILE A 624 -10.97 0.08 -36.33
N ALA A 625 -10.98 -1.24 -36.56
CA ALA A 625 -10.97 -2.27 -35.52
C ALA A 625 -9.75 -2.15 -34.60
N ILE A 626 -8.55 -1.94 -35.17
CA ILE A 626 -7.30 -1.81 -34.41
C ILE A 626 -7.29 -0.52 -33.60
N LYS A 627 -7.65 0.63 -34.19
CA LYS A 627 -7.66 1.91 -33.46
C LYS A 627 -8.69 1.92 -32.35
N LEU A 628 -9.90 1.42 -32.61
CA LEU A 628 -10.97 1.33 -31.62
C LEU A 628 -10.59 0.38 -30.48
N GLY A 629 -10.14 -0.84 -30.83
CA GLY A 629 -9.70 -1.82 -29.84
C GLY A 629 -8.55 -1.28 -28.97
N LYS A 630 -7.59 -0.57 -29.57
CA LYS A 630 -6.49 0.06 -28.85
C LYS A 630 -6.96 1.16 -27.91
N ALA A 631 -7.76 2.12 -28.39
CA ALA A 631 -8.24 3.24 -27.59
C ALA A 631 -9.07 2.77 -26.37
N ILE A 632 -9.91 1.74 -26.57
CA ILE A 632 -10.73 1.18 -25.49
C ILE A 632 -9.89 0.36 -24.51
N SER A 633 -8.90 -0.39 -25.00
CA SER A 633 -7.95 -1.11 -24.13
C SER A 633 -7.16 -0.12 -23.26
N GLU A 634 -6.69 0.98 -23.82
CA GLU A 634 -5.98 2.04 -23.07
C GLU A 634 -6.89 2.67 -22.01
N TRP A 635 -8.13 3.03 -22.37
CA TRP A 635 -9.11 3.59 -21.43
C TRP A 635 -9.49 2.63 -20.29
N LEU A 636 -9.74 1.35 -20.60
CA LEU A 636 -10.03 0.32 -19.60
C LEU A 636 -8.81 0.11 -18.69
N LYS A 637 -7.60 0.10 -19.26
CA LYS A 637 -6.35 -0.03 -18.51
C LYS A 637 -6.20 1.09 -17.49
N GLU A 638 -6.36 2.34 -17.91
CA GLU A 638 -6.28 3.50 -16.99
C GLU A 638 -7.36 3.42 -15.90
N THR A 639 -8.59 3.09 -16.28
CA THR A 639 -9.73 3.03 -15.34
C THR A 639 -9.55 1.93 -14.29
N VAL A 640 -9.16 0.72 -14.71
CA VAL A 640 -8.91 -0.41 -13.80
C VAL A 640 -7.71 -0.11 -12.91
N GLN A 641 -6.65 0.48 -13.46
CA GLN A 641 -5.46 0.85 -12.69
C GLN A 641 -5.80 1.86 -11.58
N GLU A 642 -6.57 2.92 -11.90
CA GLU A 642 -7.00 3.92 -10.91
C GLU A 642 -7.85 3.29 -9.80
N GLN A 643 -8.74 2.37 -10.15
CA GLN A 643 -9.57 1.65 -9.18
C GLN A 643 -8.75 0.69 -8.32
N ALA A 644 -7.80 -0.03 -8.90
CA ALA A 644 -6.87 -0.89 -8.17
C ALA A 644 -6.01 -0.08 -7.18
N ASP A 645 -5.53 1.10 -7.58
CA ASP A 645 -4.76 1.98 -6.69
C ASP A 645 -5.56 2.47 -5.47
N LYS A 646 -6.88 2.58 -5.59
CA LYS A 646 -7.78 2.86 -4.46
C LYS A 646 -8.06 1.60 -3.64
N ALA A 647 -8.36 0.50 -4.33
CA ALA A 647 -8.71 -0.79 -3.72
C ALA A 647 -7.58 -1.33 -2.84
N ARG A 648 -6.32 -1.13 -3.23
CA ARG A 648 -5.15 -1.62 -2.47
C ARG A 648 -5.08 -1.08 -1.04
N LEU A 649 -5.66 0.11 -0.78
CA LEU A 649 -5.72 0.71 0.55
C LEU A 649 -6.64 -0.06 1.52
N LEU A 650 -7.50 -0.92 0.99
CA LEU A 650 -8.42 -1.77 1.75
C LEU A 650 -7.82 -3.15 2.06
N ILE A 651 -6.63 -3.47 1.53
CA ILE A 651 -5.96 -4.74 1.79
C ILE A 651 -5.33 -4.70 3.19
N ALA A 652 -5.67 -5.69 4.02
CA ALA A 652 -5.16 -5.92 5.37
C ALA A 652 -4.35 -7.23 5.46
#